data_AF-A0A397C9W2-F1
#
_entry.id   AF-A0A397C9W2-F1
#
_cell.length_a   1.000
_cell.length_b   1.000
_cell.length_c   1.000
_cell.angle_alpha   90.00
_cell.angle_beta   90.00
_cell.angle_gamma   90.00
#
_symmetry.space_group_name_H-M   'P 1'
#
loop_
_entity.id
_entity.type
_entity.pdbx_description
1 polymer ?
#
loop_
_entity_poly.entity_id
_entity_poly.type
_entity_poly.pdbx_seq_one_letter_code
_entity_poly.pdbx_strand_id
1 'polypeptide(L)'
;MATTESAAAVDDPQLGISPKGHVQFNLMTDADNVVLMNDAGANENNLEEGVVEGNGSPAELTDPTQLVLQACAVPKGKSMDETLRMNEAKEYMVKQFGMIQEQVGMNPKTLQFDSYIPSSDPPEKFEVGYLKWAQEASLVRIRLCFAVGFVFLAAYLAYEVQNDLFTVRTGVPRTNPASAINPKISTLLYIVTFGGGCGAFALGYILVQQPWAAKHVETITFWVFAVVGLSMIFKKPLQQQTGPVLPLVILIIPIFGITRMRFLHSCVLAWGIFLVYLTVQLVSLRFIHAIPGVWKYDNVSDILYQTVNYGIGIIGGMVSHYRQELTRRRNYALKLPFAGPALDDAPVDFSAHSYCEESLLDPWTLAFRNLEIEEYFCKVWYLIDPHPYENPNRGDIHEHVYWTIRYAVLGVCLSQIVLGLQDVKLLLMKHFYFEYGMAAILRFAIVVPCYFVAFYFLYLLGKKYWQVFLRRGMSQMDLHEAVAKDASRRHTIKTQWVESKGGYVRSAQVFSVVVVAIHVCSMMVLLLQVGRAFMHNYTDKQPKPSKPNVYFMGVLNAILFAHRSGFKLRFVYGFRSTSVLIVLFIFFASHNLHFDPWEYLWLEYTGFLICTQVLGMMISHEEESLRRNFFILKSIRILEFETWFAGVLVIQKRVRRFLKRHKSRKQLLLQTSTSGGDGPTKPPVATKSVAHAQAFLARASLLGCRAQMIQIAVVLFDVIYSALTT
;
A
#
# COMPACT_ATOMS: atom_id res chain seq x y z
N MET A 1 -5.34 13.57 61.01
CA MET A 1 -4.79 14.87 61.45
C MET A 1 -4.21 15.56 60.24
N ALA A 2 -4.69 16.78 59.98
CA ALA A 2 -4.40 17.58 58.80
C ALA A 2 -3.08 18.38 58.95
N THR A 3 -2.56 18.81 57.79
CA THR A 3 -1.78 20.02 57.42
C THR A 3 -0.65 19.62 56.44
N THR A 4 -0.80 19.79 55.13
CA THR A 4 -0.57 20.99 54.27
C THR A 4 0.82 21.62 54.41
N GLU A 5 1.65 21.47 53.37
CA GLU A 5 2.38 22.57 52.73
C GLU A 5 2.92 22.18 51.33
N SER A 6 3.13 23.23 50.52
CA SER A 6 3.24 23.32 49.07
C SER A 6 4.69 23.27 48.54
N ALA A 7 4.91 22.76 47.32
CA ALA A 7 5.86 23.25 46.29
C ALA A 7 5.97 22.18 45.16
N ALA A 8 5.54 22.43 43.92
CA ALA A 8 6.19 23.20 42.84
C ALA A 8 6.50 22.23 41.68
N ALA A 9 5.69 22.32 40.62
CA ALA A 9 5.90 21.62 39.36
C ALA A 9 6.97 22.34 38.55
N VAL A 10 7.95 21.59 38.04
CA VAL A 10 9.03 22.09 37.18
C VAL A 10 8.58 21.99 35.73
N ASP A 11 8.44 23.16 35.10
CA ASP A 11 8.24 23.36 33.65
C ASP A 11 9.52 23.00 32.87
N ASP A 12 9.36 22.25 31.78
CA ASP A 12 10.41 21.94 30.81
C ASP A 12 10.21 22.83 29.55
N PRO A 13 11.28 23.40 28.96
CA PRO A 13 11.21 24.62 28.16
C PRO A 13 10.79 24.36 26.70
N GLN A 14 9.70 25.01 26.28
CA GLN A 14 9.37 25.17 24.87
C GLN A 14 10.38 26.10 24.20
N LEU A 15 11.14 25.55 23.25
CA LEU A 15 11.95 26.29 22.28
C LEU A 15 11.04 27.16 21.41
N GLY A 16 11.01 28.46 21.73
CA GLY A 16 10.37 29.49 20.95
C GLY A 16 11.09 29.70 19.61
N ILE A 17 10.37 29.44 18.51
CA ILE A 17 10.68 29.98 17.19
C ILE A 17 9.59 31.00 16.87
N SER A 18 9.99 32.27 16.86
CA SER A 18 9.17 33.42 16.48
C SER A 18 8.72 33.32 15.02
N PRO A 19 7.41 33.39 14.71
CA PRO A 19 6.94 33.54 13.34
C PRO A 19 7.01 35.03 12.97
N LYS A 20 8.12 35.47 12.36
CA LYS A 20 8.17 36.78 11.73
C LYS A 20 7.52 36.71 10.34
N GLY A 21 6.40 37.41 10.19
CA GLY A 21 5.90 37.90 8.90
C GLY A 21 4.79 37.09 8.24
N HIS A 22 3.70 36.77 8.95
CA HIS A 22 2.43 36.47 8.28
C HIS A 22 1.85 37.76 7.71
N VAL A 23 1.83 37.89 6.38
CA VAL A 23 0.85 38.75 5.72
C VAL A 23 -0.52 38.15 6.02
N GLN A 24 -1.34 38.87 6.79
CA GLN A 24 -2.72 38.51 7.07
C GLN A 24 -3.51 38.47 5.76
N PHE A 25 -3.76 37.28 5.24
CA PHE A 25 -4.86 37.05 4.31
C PHE A 25 -6.12 36.86 5.15
N ASN A 26 -6.96 37.90 5.21
CA ASN A 26 -8.28 37.84 5.81
C ASN A 26 -9.10 36.75 5.10
N LEU A 27 -9.42 35.69 5.83
CA LEU A 27 -10.42 34.70 5.43
C LEU A 27 -11.77 35.41 5.29
N MET A 28 -12.14 35.72 4.05
CA MET A 28 -13.45 36.24 3.68
C MET A 28 -14.55 35.23 4.00
N THR A 29 -15.69 35.74 4.45
CA THR A 29 -16.82 34.95 4.94
C THR A 29 -17.63 34.32 3.80
N ASP A 30 -18.44 33.29 4.08
CA ASP A 30 -19.30 32.57 3.11
C ASP A 30 -20.22 33.47 2.25
N ALA A 31 -20.44 34.71 2.65
CA ALA A 31 -21.19 35.70 1.87
C ALA A 31 -20.39 36.27 0.69
N ASP A 32 -19.08 36.44 0.84
CA ASP A 32 -18.19 37.02 -0.18
C ASP A 32 -17.85 36.01 -1.29
N ASN A 33 -17.75 34.71 -0.94
CA ASN A 33 -17.56 33.61 -1.90
C ASN A 33 -18.74 33.47 -2.90
N VAL A 34 -19.93 33.91 -2.51
CA VAL A 34 -21.12 33.90 -3.37
C VAL A 34 -21.15 35.12 -4.30
N VAL A 35 -20.55 36.24 -3.89
CA VAL A 35 -20.39 37.44 -4.73
C VAL A 35 -19.30 37.23 -5.78
N LEU A 36 -18.23 36.50 -5.44
CA LEU A 36 -17.14 36.14 -6.37
C LEU A 36 -17.60 35.31 -7.60
N MET A 37 -18.71 34.58 -7.50
CA MET A 37 -19.35 33.85 -8.60
C MET A 37 -20.49 34.60 -9.30
N ASN A 38 -20.74 35.87 -8.95
CA ASN A 38 -21.72 36.71 -9.66
C ASN A 38 -21.09 37.54 -10.78
N ASP A 39 -19.79 37.86 -10.71
CA ASP A 39 -19.11 38.67 -11.74
C ASP A 39 -18.62 37.87 -12.95
N ALA A 40 -18.76 36.53 -12.93
CA ALA A 40 -18.63 35.68 -14.11
C ALA A 40 -19.87 35.74 -15.04
N GLY A 41 -20.77 36.71 -14.81
CA GLY A 41 -22.03 36.94 -15.53
C GLY A 41 -21.89 37.36 -17.00
N ALA A 42 -20.69 37.46 -17.55
CA ALA A 42 -20.50 37.72 -18.98
C ALA A 42 -20.71 36.49 -19.88
N ASN A 43 -20.94 35.31 -19.31
CA ASN A 43 -21.27 34.07 -20.06
C ASN A 43 -22.77 33.70 -20.02
N GLU A 44 -23.63 34.53 -19.42
CA GLU A 44 -25.08 34.27 -19.38
C GLU A 44 -25.72 34.33 -20.79
N ASN A 45 -25.18 35.09 -21.74
CA ASN A 45 -25.77 35.25 -23.08
C ASN A 45 -25.47 34.10 -24.06
N ASN A 46 -24.48 33.25 -23.78
CA ASN A 46 -24.14 32.13 -24.69
C ASN A 46 -24.87 30.83 -24.35
N LEU A 47 -25.66 30.80 -23.27
CA LEU A 47 -26.40 29.62 -22.81
C LEU A 47 -27.90 29.67 -23.14
N GLU A 48 -28.42 30.80 -23.62
CA GLU A 48 -29.84 30.93 -24.04
C GLU A 48 -30.07 30.71 -25.55
N GLU A 49 -29.03 30.72 -26.40
CA GLU A 49 -29.17 30.55 -27.87
C GLU A 49 -28.85 29.13 -28.40
N GLY A 50 -28.61 28.15 -27.51
CA GLY A 50 -28.17 26.80 -27.89
C GLY A 50 -29.22 25.69 -27.89
N VAL A 51 -30.53 26.00 -27.80
CA VAL A 51 -31.59 24.98 -27.86
C VAL A 51 -31.93 24.68 -29.31
N VAL A 52 -31.09 23.90 -29.98
CA VAL A 52 -31.46 23.22 -31.22
C VAL A 52 -32.07 21.88 -30.83
N GLU A 53 -33.35 21.69 -31.15
CA GLU A 53 -34.04 20.39 -31.09
C GLU A 53 -33.30 19.38 -32.00
N GLY A 54 -32.49 18.52 -31.38
CA GLY A 54 -31.78 17.42 -32.04
C GLY A 54 -32.57 16.12 -31.91
N ASN A 55 -33.10 15.66 -33.05
CA ASN A 55 -33.73 14.35 -33.23
C ASN A 55 -32.88 13.19 -32.68
N GLY A 56 -33.59 12.20 -32.14
CA GLY A 56 -33.03 11.03 -31.45
C GLY A 56 -31.96 10.28 -32.24
N SER A 57 -30.79 10.18 -31.60
CA SER A 57 -29.87 9.06 -31.71
C SER A 57 -29.33 8.77 -30.30
N PRO A 58 -29.07 7.50 -29.92
CA PRO A 58 -28.52 7.20 -28.60
C PRO A 58 -27.18 7.93 -28.47
N ALA A 59 -27.03 8.70 -27.39
CA ALA A 59 -25.86 9.52 -27.10
C ALA A 59 -24.56 8.78 -27.47
N GLU A 60 -23.89 9.30 -28.50
CA GLU A 60 -22.58 8.81 -28.92
C GLU A 60 -21.67 8.85 -27.69
N LEU A 61 -21.20 7.67 -27.25
CA LEU A 61 -20.45 7.52 -26.00
C LEU A 61 -19.20 8.41 -26.07
N THR A 62 -19.21 9.56 -25.38
CA THR A 62 -18.10 10.51 -25.37
C THR A 62 -16.79 9.79 -25.08
N ASP A 63 -15.77 9.99 -25.91
CA ASP A 63 -14.47 9.32 -25.74
C ASP A 63 -13.90 9.62 -24.34
N PRO A 64 -13.66 8.60 -23.48
CA PRO A 64 -13.12 8.77 -22.14
C PRO A 64 -11.81 9.57 -22.13
N THR A 65 -11.06 9.52 -23.22
CA THR A 65 -9.80 10.24 -23.38
C THR A 65 -10.01 11.75 -23.27
N GLN A 66 -11.01 12.28 -23.97
CA GLN A 66 -11.29 13.71 -24.01
C GLN A 66 -11.75 14.23 -22.65
N LEU A 67 -12.63 13.46 -21.97
CA LEU A 67 -13.12 13.79 -20.63
C LEU A 67 -11.96 13.85 -19.61
N VAL A 68 -11.05 12.86 -19.63
CA VAL A 68 -9.91 12.86 -18.70
C VAL A 68 -8.97 14.05 -18.95
N LEU A 69 -8.71 14.38 -20.22
CA LEU A 69 -7.87 15.53 -20.58
C LEU A 69 -8.51 16.86 -20.16
N GLN A 70 -9.83 17.00 -20.33
CA GLN A 70 -10.58 18.18 -19.88
C GLN A 70 -10.50 18.35 -18.36
N ALA A 71 -10.69 17.27 -17.59
CA ALA A 71 -10.59 17.30 -16.13
C ALA A 71 -9.19 17.73 -15.65
N CYS A 72 -8.14 17.34 -16.38
CA CYS A 72 -6.74 17.67 -16.07
C CYS A 72 -6.32 19.07 -16.52
N ALA A 73 -7.15 19.77 -17.29
CA ALA A 73 -6.82 21.10 -17.79
C ALA A 73 -6.63 22.11 -16.65
N VAL A 74 -5.66 23.01 -16.83
CA VAL A 74 -5.42 24.12 -15.90
C VAL A 74 -6.50 25.17 -16.15
N PRO A 75 -7.19 25.67 -15.10
CA PRO A 75 -8.10 26.80 -15.26
C PRO A 75 -7.34 28.00 -15.82
N LYS A 76 -7.81 28.57 -16.91
CA LYS A 76 -7.22 29.76 -17.53
C LYS A 76 -8.32 30.79 -17.76
N GLY A 77 -8.23 31.92 -17.06
CA GLY A 77 -9.05 33.10 -17.32
C GLY A 77 -8.46 33.95 -18.44
N LYS A 78 -9.22 34.92 -18.93
CA LYS A 78 -8.75 35.93 -19.90
C LYS A 78 -7.78 36.92 -19.25
N SER A 79 -7.86 37.08 -17.93
CA SER A 79 -6.95 37.89 -17.11
C SER A 79 -6.32 37.08 -15.96
N MET A 80 -5.25 37.61 -15.35
CA MET A 80 -4.60 37.00 -14.18
C MET A 80 -5.56 36.95 -12.98
N ASP A 81 -6.33 38.01 -12.74
CA ASP A 81 -7.30 38.09 -11.65
C ASP A 81 -8.44 37.07 -11.83
N GLU A 82 -8.95 36.94 -13.05
CA GLU A 82 -9.94 35.91 -13.40
C GLU A 82 -9.37 34.49 -13.25
N THR A 83 -8.10 34.29 -13.59
CA THR A 83 -7.42 32.99 -13.40
C THR A 83 -7.27 32.64 -11.92
N LEU A 84 -6.95 33.61 -11.06
CA LEU A 84 -6.89 33.42 -9.61
C LEU A 84 -8.26 33.06 -9.04
N ARG A 85 -9.31 33.78 -9.42
CA ARG A 85 -10.69 33.49 -9.01
C ARG A 85 -11.15 32.09 -9.45
N MET A 86 -10.81 31.69 -10.68
CA MET A 86 -11.11 30.34 -11.19
C MET A 86 -10.37 29.25 -10.40
N ASN A 87 -9.14 29.51 -9.97
CA ASN A 87 -8.40 28.56 -9.13
C ASN A 87 -9.04 28.41 -7.75
N GLU A 88 -9.41 29.51 -7.08
CA GLU A 88 -10.10 29.48 -5.79
C GLU A 88 -11.44 28.75 -5.87
N ALA A 89 -12.22 29.03 -6.93
CA ALA A 89 -13.48 28.34 -7.20
C ALA A 89 -13.27 26.82 -7.37
N LYS A 90 -12.23 26.42 -8.12
CA LYS A 90 -11.88 25.02 -8.32
C LYS A 90 -11.44 24.34 -7.02
N GLU A 91 -10.68 25.01 -6.17
CA GLU A 91 -10.30 24.49 -4.84
C GLU A 91 -11.52 24.26 -3.96
N TYR A 92 -12.44 25.23 -3.89
CA TYR A 92 -13.67 25.10 -3.12
C TYR A 92 -14.51 23.92 -3.62
N MET A 93 -14.67 23.79 -4.94
CA MET A 93 -15.42 22.72 -5.56
C MET A 93 -14.78 21.34 -5.30
N VAL A 94 -13.45 21.22 -5.43
CA VAL A 94 -12.71 19.99 -5.10
C VAL A 94 -12.94 19.59 -3.64
N LYS A 95 -12.99 20.57 -2.73
CA LYS A 95 -13.31 20.33 -1.32
C LYS A 95 -14.74 19.82 -1.14
N GLN A 96 -15.73 20.40 -1.83
CA GLN A 96 -17.12 19.92 -1.80
C GLN A 96 -17.25 18.50 -2.34
N PHE A 97 -16.59 18.20 -3.47
CA PHE A 97 -16.53 16.86 -4.04
C PHE A 97 -15.99 15.84 -3.05
N GLY A 98 -14.87 16.17 -2.38
CA GLY A 98 -14.29 15.33 -1.34
C GLY A 98 -15.27 15.05 -0.19
N MET A 99 -16.00 16.06 0.29
CA MET A 99 -16.98 15.88 1.37
C MET A 99 -18.15 14.97 0.96
N ILE A 100 -18.61 15.05 -0.29
CA ILE A 100 -19.68 14.17 -0.78
C ILE A 100 -19.19 12.73 -0.88
N GLN A 101 -17.96 12.52 -1.34
CA GLN A 101 -17.34 11.19 -1.38
C GLN A 101 -17.18 10.59 0.03
N GLU A 102 -17.06 11.41 1.07
CA GLU A 102 -17.00 10.96 2.47
C GLU A 102 -18.36 10.55 3.06
N GLN A 103 -19.49 10.93 2.45
CA GLN A 103 -20.84 10.61 2.95
C GLN A 103 -21.16 9.10 2.98
N VAL A 104 -20.47 8.31 2.15
CA VAL A 104 -20.60 6.84 2.14
C VAL A 104 -20.17 6.24 3.49
N GLY A 105 -19.41 6.98 4.31
CA GLY A 105 -19.15 6.65 5.72
C GLY A 105 -18.36 5.35 5.88
N MET A 106 -17.04 5.47 6.05
CA MET A 106 -16.17 4.29 6.18
C MET A 106 -15.44 4.29 7.52
N ASN A 107 -15.50 3.16 8.22
CA ASN A 107 -14.81 3.00 9.50
C ASN A 107 -13.29 2.95 9.29
N PRO A 108 -12.49 3.82 9.92
CA PRO A 108 -11.05 3.88 9.68
C PRO A 108 -10.28 2.67 10.21
N LYS A 109 -10.86 1.86 11.11
CA LYS A 109 -10.21 0.68 11.69
C LYS A 109 -10.53 -0.60 10.92
N THR A 110 -11.80 -0.77 10.53
CA THR A 110 -12.26 -1.99 9.84
C THR A 110 -12.33 -1.84 8.32
N LEU A 111 -12.28 -0.60 7.81
CA LEU A 111 -12.53 -0.21 6.42
C LEU A 111 -13.94 -0.49 5.90
N GLN A 112 -14.86 -0.98 6.74
CA GLN A 112 -16.22 -1.29 6.31
C GLN A 112 -17.04 -0.02 6.10
N PHE A 113 -18.01 -0.09 5.18
CA PHE A 113 -19.00 0.97 5.02
C PHE A 113 -20.06 0.87 6.12
N ASP A 114 -20.22 1.94 6.88
CA ASP A 114 -21.17 2.01 8.01
C ASP A 114 -22.55 2.54 7.56
N SER A 115 -22.63 3.23 6.42
CA SER A 115 -23.86 3.86 5.93
C SER A 115 -24.77 2.91 5.14
N TYR A 116 -26.07 3.26 5.12
CA TYR A 116 -27.11 2.61 4.33
C TYR A 116 -27.36 3.36 3.02
N ILE A 117 -27.82 2.65 1.99
CA ILE A 117 -28.24 3.23 0.72
C ILE A 117 -29.55 4.00 0.96
N PRO A 118 -29.59 5.33 0.75
CA PRO A 118 -30.78 6.13 1.08
C PRO A 118 -32.04 5.77 0.27
N SER A 119 -31.88 5.16 -0.90
CA SER A 119 -32.95 4.87 -1.86
C SER A 119 -33.39 3.40 -1.94
N SER A 120 -32.80 2.50 -1.14
CA SER A 120 -33.13 1.06 -1.17
C SER A 120 -34.24 0.74 -0.16
N ASP A 121 -35.25 -0.03 -0.59
CA ASP A 121 -36.26 -0.61 0.29
C ASP A 121 -36.30 -2.14 0.08
N PRO A 122 -35.92 -2.97 1.08
CA PRO A 122 -35.46 -2.60 2.42
C PRO A 122 -34.08 -1.92 2.44
N PRO A 123 -33.72 -1.21 3.54
CA PRO A 123 -32.45 -0.48 3.64
C PRO A 123 -31.25 -1.42 3.54
N GLU A 124 -30.55 -1.37 2.40
CA GLU A 124 -29.38 -2.18 2.09
C GLU A 124 -28.10 -1.40 2.46
N LYS A 125 -27.10 -2.11 2.98
CA LYS A 125 -25.79 -1.51 3.31
C LYS A 125 -24.93 -1.42 2.06
N PHE A 126 -24.20 -0.32 1.88
CA PHE A 126 -23.19 -0.19 0.81
C PHE A 126 -22.15 -1.33 0.83
N GLU A 127 -21.88 -1.91 2.01
CA GLU A 127 -20.97 -3.06 2.18
C GLU A 127 -21.42 -4.30 1.41
N VAL A 128 -22.73 -4.55 1.24
CA VAL A 128 -23.25 -5.74 0.53
C VAL A 128 -22.96 -5.62 -0.98
N GLY A 129 -23.24 -4.45 -1.56
CA GLY A 129 -22.91 -4.15 -2.95
C GLY A 129 -21.40 -4.18 -3.21
N TYR A 130 -20.60 -3.63 -2.30
CA TYR A 130 -19.13 -3.70 -2.39
C TYR A 130 -18.64 -5.15 -2.36
N LEU A 131 -19.16 -5.98 -1.45
CA LEU A 131 -18.76 -7.38 -1.32
C LEU A 131 -19.04 -8.16 -2.61
N LYS A 132 -20.23 -7.97 -3.19
CA LYS A 132 -20.61 -8.61 -4.47
C LYS A 132 -19.65 -8.20 -5.59
N TRP A 133 -19.43 -6.89 -5.75
CA TRP A 133 -18.49 -6.37 -6.75
C TRP A 133 -17.07 -6.90 -6.56
N ALA A 134 -16.58 -6.93 -5.31
CA ALA A 134 -15.25 -7.39 -4.97
C ALA A 134 -15.07 -8.90 -5.28
N GLN A 135 -16.08 -9.72 -4.98
CA GLN A 135 -16.06 -11.15 -5.25
C GLN A 135 -16.02 -11.44 -6.75
N GLU A 136 -16.90 -10.82 -7.54
CA GLU A 136 -16.96 -10.99 -9.00
C GLU A 136 -15.63 -10.60 -9.66
N ALA A 137 -15.08 -9.43 -9.29
CA ALA A 137 -13.83 -8.95 -9.84
C ALA A 137 -12.58 -9.74 -9.36
N SER A 138 -12.70 -10.60 -8.35
CA SER A 138 -11.60 -11.38 -7.77
C SER A 138 -11.44 -12.80 -8.35
N LEU A 139 -12.43 -13.30 -9.08
CA LEU A 139 -12.52 -14.72 -9.48
C LEU A 139 -11.29 -15.22 -10.23
N VAL A 140 -10.93 -14.58 -11.34
CA VAL A 140 -9.80 -15.00 -12.21
C VAL A 140 -8.50 -15.03 -11.42
N ARG A 141 -8.31 -14.03 -10.57
CA ARG A 141 -7.11 -13.88 -9.76
C ARG A 141 -6.99 -14.94 -8.68
N ILE A 142 -8.09 -15.28 -8.00
CA ILE A 142 -8.09 -16.32 -6.97
C ILE A 142 -7.88 -17.69 -7.60
N ARG A 143 -8.47 -17.95 -8.78
CA ARG A 143 -8.20 -19.16 -9.57
C ARG A 143 -6.71 -19.28 -9.90
N LEU A 144 -6.10 -18.21 -10.42
CA LEU A 144 -4.67 -18.18 -10.71
C LEU A 144 -3.84 -18.40 -9.44
N CYS A 145 -4.21 -17.75 -8.33
CA CYS A 145 -3.52 -17.90 -7.05
C CYS A 145 -3.57 -19.34 -6.52
N PHE A 146 -4.71 -20.01 -6.61
CA PHE A 146 -4.83 -21.42 -6.21
C PHE A 146 -4.06 -22.35 -7.14
N ALA A 147 -4.08 -22.09 -8.46
CA ALA A 147 -3.30 -22.86 -9.42
C ALA A 147 -1.78 -22.71 -9.17
N VAL A 148 -1.29 -21.49 -9.00
CA VAL A 148 0.10 -21.19 -8.64
C VAL A 148 0.47 -21.85 -7.31
N GLY A 149 -0.38 -21.68 -6.28
CA GLY A 149 -0.18 -22.30 -4.96
C GLY A 149 -0.10 -23.82 -5.03
N PHE A 150 -0.99 -24.46 -5.79
CA PHE A 150 -0.99 -25.91 -6.01
C PHE A 150 0.28 -26.37 -6.74
N VAL A 151 0.64 -25.75 -7.87
CA VAL A 151 1.79 -26.16 -8.69
C VAL A 151 3.08 -26.04 -7.90
N PHE A 152 3.33 -24.91 -7.24
CA PHE A 152 4.56 -24.71 -6.47
C PHE A 152 4.61 -25.60 -5.22
N LEU A 153 3.49 -25.78 -4.51
CA LEU A 153 3.46 -26.66 -3.35
C LEU A 153 3.65 -28.13 -3.76
N ALA A 154 2.98 -28.59 -4.82
CA ALA A 154 3.13 -29.93 -5.35
C ALA A 154 4.56 -30.20 -5.84
N ALA A 155 5.18 -29.26 -6.57
CA ALA A 155 6.56 -29.36 -7.00
C ALA A 155 7.54 -29.42 -5.81
N TYR A 156 7.32 -28.60 -4.78
CA TYR A 156 8.12 -28.62 -3.56
C TYR A 156 7.99 -29.95 -2.80
N LEU A 157 6.76 -30.45 -2.62
CA LEU A 157 6.54 -31.74 -1.95
C LEU A 157 7.08 -32.91 -2.77
N ALA A 158 6.94 -32.88 -4.10
CA ALA A 158 7.54 -33.88 -4.99
C ALA A 158 9.07 -33.91 -4.87
N TYR A 159 9.71 -32.74 -4.81
CA TYR A 159 11.14 -32.63 -4.53
C TYR A 159 11.52 -33.21 -3.17
N GLU A 160 10.73 -32.99 -2.12
CA GLU A 160 11.00 -33.57 -0.80
C GLU A 160 10.83 -35.09 -0.78
N VAL A 161 9.83 -35.63 -1.48
CA VAL A 161 9.60 -37.07 -1.62
C VAL A 161 10.72 -37.73 -2.40
N GLN A 162 11.17 -37.13 -3.51
CA GLN A 162 12.31 -37.62 -4.29
C GLN A 162 13.60 -37.68 -3.46
N ASN A 163 13.74 -36.80 -2.47
CA ASN A 163 14.87 -36.77 -1.55
C ASN A 163 14.66 -37.58 -0.26
N ASP A 164 13.59 -38.37 -0.19
CA ASP A 164 13.24 -39.25 0.92
C ASP A 164 13.06 -38.55 2.28
N LEU A 165 12.70 -37.26 2.26
CA LEU A 165 12.52 -36.42 3.47
C LEU A 165 11.23 -36.74 4.26
N PHE A 166 10.45 -37.70 3.78
CA PHE A 166 9.22 -38.18 4.43
C PHE A 166 9.43 -39.45 5.25
N THR A 167 10.53 -40.15 5.02
CA THR A 167 10.90 -41.36 5.76
C THR A 167 12.16 -41.14 6.59
N VAL A 168 12.96 -40.13 6.26
CA VAL A 168 14.21 -39.77 6.94
C VAL A 168 14.10 -38.41 7.65
N ARG A 169 14.61 -38.36 8.89
CA ARG A 169 14.70 -37.15 9.73
C ARG A 169 15.65 -36.15 9.09
N THR A 170 15.21 -34.90 9.02
CA THR A 170 16.02 -33.84 8.42
C THR A 170 17.30 -33.57 9.24
N GLY A 171 18.45 -33.54 8.56
CA GLY A 171 19.72 -33.14 9.17
C GLY A 171 20.47 -34.24 9.93
N VAL A 172 20.04 -35.50 9.81
CA VAL A 172 20.81 -36.70 10.14
C VAL A 172 21.23 -37.37 8.83
N PRO A 173 22.49 -37.83 8.69
CA PRO A 173 22.92 -38.56 7.49
C PRO A 173 22.04 -39.80 7.24
N ARG A 174 21.68 -40.05 5.98
CA ARG A 174 20.82 -41.18 5.55
C ARG A 174 21.37 -42.55 5.97
N THR A 175 22.68 -42.66 6.11
CA THR A 175 23.39 -43.88 6.51
C THR A 175 23.21 -44.23 7.98
N ASN A 176 22.68 -43.31 8.80
CA ASN A 176 22.49 -43.54 10.23
C ASN A 176 21.11 -44.18 10.49
N PRO A 177 20.99 -45.33 11.16
CA PRO A 177 19.71 -45.96 11.47
C PRO A 177 18.79 -45.10 12.36
N ALA A 178 19.33 -44.16 13.14
CA ALA A 178 18.55 -43.19 13.91
C ALA A 178 17.84 -42.13 13.03
N SER A 179 18.13 -42.11 11.73
CA SER A 179 17.50 -41.18 10.78
C SER A 179 16.09 -41.61 10.38
N ALA A 180 15.67 -42.86 10.59
CA ALA A 180 14.34 -43.31 10.20
C ALA A 180 13.22 -42.66 11.03
N ILE A 181 12.15 -42.24 10.35
CA ILE A 181 10.89 -41.79 10.93
C ILE A 181 9.95 -43.00 11.07
N ASN A 182 9.14 -43.04 12.12
CA ASN A 182 8.14 -44.10 12.32
C ASN A 182 7.17 -44.14 11.11
N PRO A 183 6.88 -45.32 10.54
CA PRO A 183 6.02 -45.45 9.36
C PRO A 183 4.62 -44.84 9.55
N LYS A 184 4.05 -44.91 10.77
CA LYS A 184 2.75 -44.26 11.06
C LYS A 184 2.81 -42.74 10.94
N ILE A 185 3.92 -42.14 11.37
CA ILE A 185 4.16 -40.70 11.26
C ILE A 185 4.40 -40.32 9.79
N SER A 186 5.11 -41.15 9.03
CA SER A 186 5.31 -40.96 7.59
C SER A 186 3.98 -40.96 6.83
N THR A 187 3.09 -41.92 7.09
CA THR A 187 1.75 -41.95 6.49
C THR A 187 0.93 -40.70 6.86
N LEU A 188 0.96 -40.31 8.14
CA LEU A 188 0.29 -39.10 8.59
C LEU A 188 0.84 -37.85 7.89
N LEU A 189 2.15 -37.79 7.67
CA LEU A 189 2.81 -36.69 6.97
C LEU A 189 2.34 -36.60 5.51
N TYR A 190 2.21 -37.72 4.79
CA TYR A 190 1.62 -37.73 3.44
C TYR A 190 0.17 -37.23 3.45
N ILE A 191 -0.66 -37.70 4.39
CA ILE A 191 -2.06 -37.28 4.51
C ILE A 191 -2.16 -35.77 4.77
N VAL A 192 -1.38 -35.25 5.71
CA VAL A 192 -1.41 -33.82 6.08
C VAL A 192 -0.93 -32.94 4.92
N THR A 193 0.16 -33.32 4.25
CA THR A 193 0.80 -32.48 3.22
C THR A 193 0.10 -32.55 1.86
N PHE A 194 -0.13 -33.77 1.33
CA PHE A 194 -0.79 -33.96 0.04
C PHE A 194 -2.31 -33.88 0.16
N GLY A 195 -2.90 -34.55 1.16
CA GLY A 195 -4.35 -34.52 1.38
C GLY A 195 -4.84 -33.18 1.90
N GLY A 196 -4.17 -32.64 2.94
CA GLY A 196 -4.49 -31.33 3.50
C GLY A 196 -4.00 -30.18 2.61
N GLY A 197 -2.68 -30.00 2.51
CA GLY A 197 -2.06 -28.86 1.81
C GLY A 197 -2.41 -28.77 0.32
N CYS A 198 -1.97 -29.74 -0.49
CA CYS A 198 -2.27 -29.74 -1.93
C CYS A 198 -3.76 -29.93 -2.21
N GLY A 199 -4.42 -30.83 -1.47
CA GLY A 199 -5.86 -31.08 -1.61
C GLY A 199 -6.71 -29.86 -1.38
N ALA A 200 -6.36 -28.99 -0.41
CA ALA A 200 -7.08 -27.74 -0.17
C ALA A 200 -6.97 -26.77 -1.36
N PHE A 201 -5.80 -26.61 -1.96
CA PHE A 201 -5.66 -25.76 -3.16
C PHE A 201 -6.43 -26.33 -4.36
N ALA A 202 -6.36 -27.65 -4.59
CA ALA A 202 -7.08 -28.30 -5.67
C ALA A 202 -8.60 -28.19 -5.49
N LEU A 203 -9.10 -28.47 -4.29
CA LEU A 203 -10.52 -28.35 -3.96
C LEU A 203 -10.98 -26.89 -4.07
N GLY A 204 -10.20 -25.94 -3.55
CA GLY A 204 -10.45 -24.51 -3.67
C GLY A 204 -10.55 -24.06 -5.14
N TYR A 205 -9.63 -24.52 -5.99
CA TYR A 205 -9.64 -24.24 -7.42
C TYR A 205 -10.92 -24.77 -8.08
N ILE A 206 -11.29 -26.02 -7.81
CA ILE A 206 -12.51 -26.64 -8.36
C ILE A 206 -13.77 -25.90 -7.88
N LEU A 207 -13.87 -25.57 -6.60
CA LEU A 207 -15.02 -24.87 -6.02
C LEU A 207 -15.22 -23.49 -6.65
N VAL A 208 -14.16 -22.71 -6.85
CA VAL A 208 -14.25 -21.35 -7.44
C VAL A 208 -14.63 -21.38 -8.93
N GLN A 209 -14.59 -22.53 -9.60
CA GLN A 209 -15.15 -22.67 -10.95
C GLN A 209 -16.68 -22.79 -10.94
N GLN A 210 -17.28 -23.18 -9.82
CA GLN A 210 -18.72 -23.39 -9.73
C GLN A 210 -19.48 -22.08 -9.48
N PRO A 211 -20.56 -21.78 -10.23
CA PRO A 211 -21.31 -20.51 -10.11
C PRO A 211 -21.91 -20.25 -8.73
N TRP A 212 -22.29 -21.30 -8.00
CA TRP A 212 -22.86 -21.16 -6.65
C TRP A 212 -21.78 -20.81 -5.62
N ALA A 213 -20.61 -21.44 -5.71
CA ALA A 213 -19.47 -21.20 -4.83
C ALA A 213 -18.76 -19.87 -5.16
N ALA A 214 -18.86 -19.40 -6.40
CA ALA A 214 -18.38 -18.08 -6.83
C ALA A 214 -19.00 -16.91 -6.01
N LYS A 215 -20.18 -17.10 -5.40
CA LYS A 215 -20.80 -16.12 -4.49
C LYS A 215 -20.23 -16.11 -3.07
N HIS A 216 -19.41 -17.11 -2.73
CA HIS A 216 -18.82 -17.31 -1.40
C HIS A 216 -17.30 -17.39 -1.44
N VAL A 217 -16.69 -16.74 -2.43
CA VAL A 217 -15.25 -16.79 -2.72
C VAL A 217 -14.40 -16.34 -1.53
N GLU A 218 -14.82 -15.31 -0.80
CA GLU A 218 -14.12 -14.85 0.41
C GLU A 218 -14.00 -15.99 1.45
N THR A 219 -15.10 -16.71 1.70
CA THR A 219 -15.17 -17.82 2.66
C THR A 219 -14.33 -19.01 2.21
N ILE A 220 -14.44 -19.40 0.93
CA ILE A 220 -13.63 -20.49 0.37
C ILE A 220 -12.15 -20.16 0.51
N THR A 221 -11.78 -18.93 0.16
CA THR A 221 -10.39 -18.48 0.22
C THR A 221 -9.85 -18.49 1.64
N PHE A 222 -10.62 -17.99 2.61
CA PHE A 222 -10.26 -18.04 4.02
C PHE A 222 -9.93 -19.48 4.47
N TRP A 223 -10.81 -20.44 4.18
CA TRP A 223 -10.62 -21.83 4.62
C TRP A 223 -9.50 -22.55 3.89
N VAL A 224 -9.35 -22.34 2.57
CA VAL A 224 -8.23 -22.92 1.80
C VAL A 224 -6.90 -22.48 2.39
N PHE A 225 -6.69 -21.18 2.60
CA PHE A 225 -5.45 -20.68 3.19
C PHE A 225 -5.27 -21.10 4.66
N ALA A 226 -6.35 -21.21 5.44
CA ALA A 226 -6.29 -21.74 6.80
C ALA A 226 -5.81 -23.19 6.84
N VAL A 227 -6.38 -24.07 6.00
CA VAL A 227 -6.01 -25.50 5.93
C VAL A 227 -4.59 -25.66 5.41
N VAL A 228 -4.20 -24.93 4.36
CA VAL A 228 -2.83 -24.95 3.84
C VAL A 228 -1.84 -24.49 4.91
N GLY A 229 -2.11 -23.37 5.58
CA GLY A 229 -1.27 -22.86 6.67
C GLY A 229 -1.14 -23.88 7.80
N LEU A 230 -2.25 -24.49 8.22
CA LEU A 230 -2.28 -25.51 9.26
C LEU A 230 -1.47 -26.76 8.86
N SER A 231 -1.59 -27.22 7.61
CA SER A 231 -0.82 -28.36 7.12
C SER A 231 0.69 -28.09 7.16
N MET A 232 1.13 -26.88 6.80
CA MET A 232 2.53 -26.46 6.84
C MET A 232 3.04 -26.34 8.27
N ILE A 233 2.21 -25.87 9.21
CA ILE A 233 2.55 -25.79 10.64
C ILE A 233 2.73 -27.17 11.25
N PHE A 234 1.84 -28.12 10.96
CA PHE A 234 1.92 -29.50 11.47
C PHE A 234 3.00 -30.34 10.81
N LYS A 235 3.30 -30.07 9.53
CA LYS A 235 4.39 -30.73 8.79
C LYS A 235 5.72 -30.63 9.55
N LYS A 236 6.06 -29.45 10.08
CA LYS A 236 7.33 -29.19 10.76
C LYS A 236 7.63 -30.12 11.95
N PRO A 237 6.77 -30.23 12.99
CA PRO A 237 7.01 -31.14 14.10
C PRO A 237 6.93 -32.62 13.68
N LEU A 238 6.08 -32.98 12.71
CA LEU A 238 5.98 -34.35 12.18
C LEU A 238 7.28 -34.79 11.47
N GLN A 239 7.89 -33.90 10.68
CA GLN A 239 9.19 -34.12 10.04
C GLN A 239 10.39 -33.89 10.97
N GLN A 240 10.15 -33.40 12.18
CA GLN A 240 11.20 -32.98 13.12
C GLN A 240 12.20 -32.01 12.46
N GLN A 241 11.66 -31.05 11.69
CA GLN A 241 12.45 -30.11 10.89
C GLN A 241 12.92 -28.90 11.73
N THR A 242 14.18 -28.51 11.53
CA THR A 242 14.74 -27.27 12.10
C THR A 242 14.55 -26.06 11.18
N GLY A 243 14.51 -24.89 11.79
CA GLY A 243 14.43 -23.63 11.09
C GLY A 243 13.01 -23.23 10.69
N PRO A 244 12.86 -22.06 10.05
CA PRO A 244 11.56 -21.54 9.67
C PRO A 244 10.93 -22.34 8.53
N VAL A 245 9.61 -22.47 8.58
CA VAL A 245 8.77 -22.93 7.47
C VAL A 245 8.68 -21.83 6.41
N LEU A 246 9.56 -21.88 5.40
CA LEU A 246 9.61 -20.91 4.30
C LEU A 246 8.29 -20.82 3.50
N PRO A 247 7.60 -21.94 3.18
CA PRO A 247 6.31 -21.88 2.50
C PRO A 247 5.26 -21.04 3.24
N LEU A 248 5.32 -20.99 4.58
CA LEU A 248 4.39 -20.19 5.39
C LEU A 248 4.61 -18.68 5.18
N VAL A 249 5.86 -18.24 4.97
CA VAL A 249 6.18 -16.83 4.63
C VAL A 249 5.55 -16.46 3.30
N ILE A 250 5.67 -17.37 2.32
CA ILE A 250 5.15 -17.17 0.97
C ILE A 250 3.62 -17.17 0.99
N LEU A 251 2.99 -18.00 1.83
CA LEU A 251 1.53 -18.06 1.99
C LEU A 251 0.92 -16.76 2.51
N ILE A 252 1.66 -15.97 3.31
CA ILE A 252 1.21 -14.67 3.81
C ILE A 252 1.06 -13.64 2.67
N ILE A 253 1.83 -13.78 1.59
CA ILE A 253 1.82 -12.86 0.44
C ILE A 253 0.42 -12.78 -0.20
N PRO A 254 -0.19 -13.88 -0.69
CA PRO A 254 -1.51 -13.84 -1.30
C PRO A 254 -2.61 -13.44 -0.32
N ILE A 255 -2.51 -13.81 0.98
CA ILE A 255 -3.50 -13.45 2.01
C ILE A 255 -3.72 -11.93 2.08
N PHE A 256 -2.64 -11.15 1.98
CA PHE A 256 -2.72 -9.68 2.10
C PHE A 256 -2.73 -8.93 0.76
N GLY A 257 -2.32 -9.57 -0.33
CA GLY A 257 -2.07 -8.84 -1.57
C GLY A 257 -2.87 -9.28 -2.79
N ILE A 258 -3.52 -10.45 -2.75
CA ILE A 258 -4.09 -11.08 -3.96
C ILE A 258 -5.54 -11.50 -3.79
N THR A 259 -5.89 -12.07 -2.65
CA THR A 259 -7.18 -12.76 -2.46
C THR A 259 -8.39 -11.83 -2.38
N ARG A 260 -8.18 -10.51 -2.41
CA ARG A 260 -9.22 -9.47 -2.31
C ARG A 260 -10.19 -9.62 -1.13
N MET A 261 -9.92 -10.55 -0.22
CA MET A 261 -10.64 -10.72 1.04
C MET A 261 -10.66 -9.41 1.80
N ARG A 262 -11.66 -9.20 2.66
CA ARG A 262 -11.69 -7.98 3.47
C ARG A 262 -10.53 -7.97 4.46
N PHE A 263 -10.10 -6.76 4.80
CA PHE A 263 -8.94 -6.48 5.63
C PHE A 263 -9.03 -7.23 6.95
N LEU A 264 -10.20 -7.18 7.59
CA LEU A 264 -10.44 -7.86 8.86
C LEU A 264 -10.24 -9.38 8.77
N HIS A 265 -10.85 -10.05 7.78
CA HIS A 265 -10.70 -11.51 7.61
C HIS A 265 -9.25 -11.91 7.33
N SER A 266 -8.55 -11.12 6.52
CA SER A 266 -7.13 -11.35 6.21
C SER A 266 -6.25 -11.20 7.45
N CYS A 267 -6.54 -10.20 8.30
CA CYS A 267 -5.84 -10.00 9.57
C CYS A 267 -6.12 -11.14 10.56
N VAL A 268 -7.37 -11.54 10.72
CA VAL A 268 -7.76 -12.65 11.59
C VAL A 268 -7.08 -13.94 11.16
N LEU A 269 -7.06 -14.24 9.85
CA LEU A 269 -6.41 -15.42 9.31
C LEU A 269 -4.89 -15.41 9.58
N ALA A 270 -4.21 -14.30 9.25
CA ALA A 270 -2.76 -14.21 9.41
C ALA A 270 -2.31 -14.26 10.87
N TRP A 271 -2.99 -13.55 11.78
CA TRP A 271 -2.71 -13.64 13.21
C TRP A 271 -3.12 -15.00 13.80
N GLY A 272 -4.17 -15.62 13.27
CA GLY A 272 -4.53 -17.00 13.58
C GLY A 272 -3.40 -17.97 13.24
N ILE A 273 -2.86 -17.89 12.02
CA ILE A 273 -1.70 -18.67 11.57
C ILE A 273 -0.49 -18.42 12.49
N PHE A 274 -0.20 -17.16 12.84
CA PHE A 274 0.88 -16.79 13.75
C PHE A 274 0.73 -17.44 15.13
N LEU A 275 -0.45 -17.32 15.74
CA LEU A 275 -0.72 -17.84 17.09
C LEU A 275 -0.75 -19.37 17.11
N VAL A 276 -1.34 -19.99 16.07
CA VAL A 276 -1.35 -21.44 15.92
C VAL A 276 0.07 -21.96 15.72
N TYR A 277 0.90 -21.29 14.90
CA TYR A 277 2.30 -21.65 14.73
C TYR A 277 3.03 -21.65 16.07
N LEU A 278 3.00 -20.54 16.80
CA LEU A 278 3.66 -20.40 18.10
C LEU A 278 3.19 -21.48 19.09
N THR A 279 1.88 -21.68 19.20
CA THR A 279 1.28 -22.66 20.10
C THR A 279 1.70 -24.09 19.74
N VAL A 280 1.58 -24.48 18.47
CA VAL A 280 1.90 -25.84 18.02
C VAL A 280 3.39 -26.14 18.19
N GLN A 281 4.29 -25.20 17.84
CA GLN A 281 5.73 -25.44 18.01
C GLN A 281 6.13 -25.54 19.49
N LEU A 282 5.59 -24.68 20.37
CA LEU A 282 5.87 -24.73 21.81
C LEU A 282 5.32 -26.00 22.48
N VAL A 283 4.14 -26.46 22.06
CA VAL A 283 3.58 -27.73 22.56
C VAL A 283 4.37 -28.92 22.04
N SER A 284 4.75 -28.91 20.76
CA SER A 284 5.52 -29.99 20.12
C SER A 284 6.88 -30.17 20.78
N LEU A 285 7.53 -29.09 21.24
CA LEU A 285 8.77 -29.14 22.00
C LEU A 285 8.74 -30.11 23.17
N ARG A 286 7.64 -30.13 23.95
CA ARG A 286 7.48 -31.02 25.10
C ARG A 286 7.49 -32.49 24.70
N PHE A 287 6.88 -32.81 23.57
CA PHE A 287 6.81 -34.18 23.05
C PHE A 287 8.11 -34.59 22.36
N ILE A 288 8.75 -33.68 21.63
CA ILE A 288 9.96 -33.95 20.86
C ILE A 288 11.17 -34.15 21.78
N HIS A 289 11.29 -33.37 22.86
CA HIS A 289 12.36 -33.55 23.86
C HIS A 289 12.28 -34.91 24.58
N ALA A 290 11.11 -35.53 24.65
CA ALA A 290 10.94 -36.86 25.24
C ALA A 290 11.39 -38.00 24.31
N ILE A 291 11.66 -37.72 23.03
CA ILE A 291 12.12 -38.74 22.07
C ILE A 291 13.66 -38.87 22.18
N PRO A 292 14.18 -40.03 22.60
CA PRO A 292 15.63 -40.23 22.70
C PRO A 292 16.28 -40.03 21.32
N GLY A 293 17.39 -39.28 21.27
CA GLY A 293 18.16 -39.05 20.05
C GLY A 293 17.69 -37.89 19.15
N VAL A 294 16.64 -37.13 19.51
CA VAL A 294 16.30 -35.89 18.80
C VAL A 294 17.20 -34.75 19.26
N TRP A 295 18.34 -34.58 18.61
CA TRP A 295 19.31 -33.52 18.91
C TRP A 295 19.14 -32.25 18.06
N LYS A 296 18.12 -32.18 17.20
CA LYS A 296 17.99 -31.15 16.14
C LYS A 296 16.55 -30.66 15.99
N TYR A 297 15.95 -30.14 17.06
CA TYR A 297 14.71 -29.37 16.96
C TYR A 297 14.94 -27.96 17.53
N ASP A 298 14.14 -26.99 17.09
CA ASP A 298 14.32 -25.58 17.45
C ASP A 298 14.05 -25.36 18.94
N ASN A 299 14.93 -24.64 19.64
CA ASN A 299 14.70 -24.27 21.04
C ASN A 299 13.60 -23.19 21.15
N VAL A 300 13.10 -22.95 22.36
CA VAL A 300 12.08 -21.91 22.64
C VAL A 300 12.48 -20.56 22.03
N SER A 301 13.73 -20.19 22.20
CA SER A 301 14.28 -18.93 21.72
C SER A 301 14.38 -18.88 20.17
N ASP A 302 14.64 -20.01 19.50
CA ASP A 302 14.61 -20.10 18.03
C ASP A 302 13.18 -20.02 17.48
N ILE A 303 12.21 -20.63 18.18
CA ILE A 303 10.79 -20.55 17.83
C ILE A 303 10.29 -19.10 17.95
N LEU A 304 10.61 -18.42 19.05
CA LEU A 304 10.25 -17.01 19.25
C LEU A 304 10.86 -16.14 18.16
N TYR A 305 12.13 -16.36 17.84
CA TYR A 305 12.83 -15.67 16.77
C TYR A 305 12.14 -15.82 15.40
N GLN A 306 11.82 -17.06 15.01
CA GLN A 306 11.12 -17.34 13.75
C GLN A 306 9.72 -16.72 13.75
N THR A 307 9.03 -16.79 14.88
CA THR A 307 7.70 -16.20 15.08
C THR A 307 7.72 -14.69 14.88
N VAL A 308 8.71 -13.98 15.45
CA VAL A 308 8.88 -12.55 15.23
C VAL A 308 9.11 -12.23 13.75
N ASN A 309 9.92 -13.04 13.05
CA ASN A 309 10.15 -12.85 11.61
C ASN A 309 8.88 -13.03 10.77
N TYR A 310 8.00 -13.98 11.12
CA TYR A 310 6.67 -14.07 10.49
C TYR A 310 5.83 -12.83 10.79
N GLY A 311 5.89 -12.31 12.02
CA GLY A 311 5.22 -11.08 12.43
C GLY A 311 5.61 -9.87 11.58
N ILE A 312 6.90 -9.71 11.21
CA ILE A 312 7.37 -8.64 10.31
C ILE A 312 6.64 -8.74 8.95
N GLY A 313 6.55 -9.97 8.42
CA GLY A 313 5.82 -10.26 7.19
C GLY A 313 4.35 -9.90 7.26
N ILE A 314 3.68 -10.28 8.36
CA ILE A 314 2.26 -9.99 8.62
C ILE A 314 2.00 -8.49 8.73
N ILE A 315 2.77 -7.76 9.54
CA ILE A 315 2.59 -6.31 9.72
C ILE A 315 2.79 -5.58 8.39
N GLY A 316 3.85 -5.93 7.63
CA GLY A 316 4.08 -5.35 6.32
C GLY A 316 2.97 -5.68 5.32
N GLY A 317 2.43 -6.90 5.37
CA GLY A 317 1.26 -7.33 4.60
C GLY A 317 0.00 -6.54 4.96
N MET A 318 -0.31 -6.38 6.26
CA MET A 318 -1.45 -5.61 6.75
C MET A 318 -1.43 -4.17 6.27
N VAL A 319 -0.29 -3.48 6.38
CA VAL A 319 -0.16 -2.09 5.91
C VAL A 319 -0.39 -2.01 4.40
N SER A 320 0.16 -2.94 3.63
CA SER A 320 -0.05 -2.97 2.17
C SER A 320 -1.51 -3.24 1.82
N HIS A 321 -2.13 -4.22 2.48
CA HIS A 321 -3.51 -4.62 2.24
C HIS A 321 -4.50 -3.49 2.58
N TYR A 322 -4.29 -2.82 3.71
CA TYR A 322 -5.10 -1.68 4.12
C TYR A 322 -5.12 -0.60 3.04
N ARG A 323 -3.96 -0.28 2.46
CA ARG A 323 -3.84 0.73 1.39
C ARG A 323 -4.57 0.28 0.12
N GLN A 324 -4.37 -0.97 -0.29
CA GLN A 324 -5.01 -1.51 -1.49
C GLN A 324 -6.54 -1.60 -1.35
N GLU A 325 -7.04 -2.09 -0.21
CA GLU A 325 -8.47 -2.13 0.05
C GLU A 325 -9.09 -0.74 0.16
N LEU A 326 -8.39 0.21 0.79
CA LEU A 326 -8.86 1.60 0.81
C LEU A 326 -9.05 2.13 -0.61
N THR A 327 -8.08 1.94 -1.50
CA THR A 327 -8.20 2.38 -2.90
C THR A 327 -9.31 1.64 -3.64
N ARG A 328 -9.49 0.32 -3.41
CA ARG A 328 -10.62 -0.44 -3.96
C ARG A 328 -11.98 0.13 -3.55
N ARG A 329 -12.15 0.40 -2.26
CA ARG A 329 -13.38 0.97 -1.70
C ARG A 329 -13.65 2.37 -2.22
N ARG A 330 -12.61 3.18 -2.45
CA ARG A 330 -12.72 4.50 -3.08
C ARG A 330 -13.14 4.40 -4.55
N ASN A 331 -12.56 3.46 -5.30
CA ASN A 331 -12.99 3.21 -6.68
C ASN A 331 -14.45 2.75 -6.72
N TYR A 332 -14.88 1.93 -5.78
CA TYR A 332 -16.28 1.54 -5.65
C TYR A 332 -17.19 2.74 -5.33
N ALA A 333 -16.81 3.58 -4.36
CA ALA A 333 -17.58 4.78 -4.03
C ALA A 333 -17.72 5.74 -5.22
N LEU A 334 -16.66 5.93 -6.00
CA LEU A 334 -16.69 6.72 -7.23
C LEU A 334 -17.55 6.10 -8.34
N LYS A 335 -17.87 4.80 -8.29
CA LYS A 335 -18.78 4.18 -9.25
C LYS A 335 -20.25 4.38 -8.89
N LEU A 336 -20.55 4.74 -7.65
CA LEU A 336 -21.92 5.03 -7.22
C LEU A 336 -22.43 6.31 -7.91
N PRO A 337 -23.70 6.36 -8.34
CA PRO A 337 -24.27 7.53 -8.98
C PRO A 337 -24.42 8.70 -7.98
N PHE A 338 -24.33 9.93 -8.48
CA PHE A 338 -24.68 11.12 -7.69
C PHE A 338 -26.19 11.17 -7.47
N ALA A 339 -26.63 11.08 -6.21
CA ALA A 339 -28.01 11.32 -5.85
C ALA A 339 -28.27 12.83 -5.75
N GLY A 340 -29.00 13.39 -6.72
CA GLY A 340 -29.41 14.79 -6.74
C GLY A 340 -30.31 15.09 -7.94
N PRO A 341 -30.96 16.28 -7.99
CA PRO A 341 -31.72 16.69 -9.16
C PRO A 341 -30.74 16.94 -10.31
N ALA A 342 -30.45 15.91 -11.09
CA ALA A 342 -29.70 16.04 -12.32
C ALA A 342 -30.59 16.75 -13.35
N LEU A 343 -30.02 17.75 -14.02
CA LEU A 343 -30.57 18.29 -15.26
C LEU A 343 -30.37 17.21 -16.33
N ASP A 344 -31.46 16.52 -16.71
CA ASP A 344 -31.70 15.64 -17.88
C ASP A 344 -30.65 14.60 -18.36
N ASP A 345 -29.42 14.58 -17.83
CA ASP A 345 -28.36 13.66 -18.24
C ASP A 345 -28.33 12.42 -17.32
N ALA A 346 -28.44 11.24 -17.93
CA ALA A 346 -28.19 9.98 -17.25
C ALA A 346 -26.73 9.94 -16.77
N PRO A 347 -26.46 9.44 -15.54
CA PRO A 347 -25.09 9.31 -15.04
C PRO A 347 -24.25 8.46 -15.99
N VAL A 348 -22.95 8.77 -16.14
CA VAL A 348 -22.08 8.01 -17.04
C VAL A 348 -22.05 6.54 -16.61
N ASP A 349 -22.37 5.67 -17.56
CA ASP A 349 -22.32 4.23 -17.35
C ASP A 349 -20.88 3.72 -17.46
N PHE A 350 -20.23 3.60 -16.30
CA PHE A 350 -18.89 3.01 -16.18
C PHE A 350 -18.84 1.50 -16.50
N SER A 351 -19.97 0.86 -16.81
CA SER A 351 -20.01 -0.52 -17.30
C SER A 351 -19.81 -0.64 -18.81
N ALA A 352 -19.84 0.47 -19.56
CA ALA A 352 -19.63 0.47 -20.99
C ALA A 352 -18.19 0.11 -21.39
N HIS A 353 -18.03 -0.60 -22.51
CA HIS A 353 -16.76 -1.18 -22.98
C HIS A 353 -15.65 -0.12 -23.18
N SER A 354 -16.01 1.12 -23.52
CA SER A 354 -15.05 2.22 -23.69
C SER A 354 -14.29 2.54 -22.40
N TYR A 355 -14.88 2.28 -21.22
CA TYR A 355 -14.29 2.53 -19.91
C TYR A 355 -13.58 1.30 -19.31
N CYS A 356 -13.52 0.18 -20.04
CA CYS A 356 -12.83 -1.02 -19.59
C CYS A 356 -11.30 -0.84 -19.58
N GLU A 357 -10.64 -1.47 -18.59
CA GLU A 357 -9.18 -1.43 -18.44
C GLU A 357 -8.46 -1.92 -19.71
N GLU A 358 -9.00 -2.93 -20.39
CA GLU A 358 -8.45 -3.51 -21.63
C GLU A 358 -8.43 -2.53 -22.82
N SER A 359 -9.38 -1.58 -22.83
CA SER A 359 -9.49 -0.55 -23.87
C SER A 359 -8.49 0.59 -23.62
N LEU A 360 -8.36 1.02 -22.36
CA LEU A 360 -7.59 2.21 -21.99
C LEU A 360 -6.11 1.94 -21.71
N LEU A 361 -5.78 0.71 -21.29
CA LEU A 361 -4.43 0.34 -20.85
C LEU A 361 -3.79 -0.66 -21.81
N ASP A 362 -2.46 -0.67 -21.81
CA ASP A 362 -1.67 -1.74 -22.40
C ASP A 362 -1.65 -2.98 -21.48
N PRO A 363 -1.92 -4.20 -21.98
CA PRO A 363 -2.03 -5.40 -21.16
C PRO A 363 -0.76 -5.79 -20.37
N TRP A 364 0.42 -5.38 -20.84
CA TRP A 364 1.69 -5.84 -20.28
C TRP A 364 2.36 -4.79 -19.41
N THR A 365 2.20 -3.52 -19.77
CA THR A 365 2.85 -2.40 -19.08
C THR A 365 1.89 -1.62 -18.20
N LEU A 366 0.59 -1.81 -18.38
CA LEU A 366 -0.49 -0.99 -17.80
C LEU A 366 -0.41 0.49 -18.17
N ALA A 367 0.47 0.90 -19.09
CA ALA A 367 0.53 2.29 -19.52
C ALA A 367 -0.78 2.67 -20.23
N PHE A 368 -1.21 3.92 -20.08
CA PHE A 368 -2.31 4.42 -20.90
C PHE A 368 -1.90 4.39 -22.37
N ARG A 369 -2.80 3.89 -23.24
CA ARG A 369 -2.55 3.90 -24.69
C ARG A 369 -2.40 5.32 -25.23
N ASN A 370 -3.12 6.28 -24.64
CA ASN A 370 -2.92 7.70 -24.89
C ASN A 370 -1.74 8.25 -24.06
N LEU A 371 -0.72 8.77 -24.75
CA LEU A 371 0.49 9.29 -24.14
C LEU A 371 0.26 10.53 -23.26
N GLU A 372 -0.67 11.42 -23.61
CA GLU A 372 -0.93 12.63 -22.83
C GLU A 372 -1.56 12.28 -21.46
N ILE A 373 -2.46 11.30 -21.44
CA ILE A 373 -3.05 10.78 -20.20
C ILE A 373 -1.97 10.11 -19.33
N GLU A 374 -1.07 9.33 -19.94
CA GLU A 374 0.08 8.74 -19.21
C GLU A 374 0.95 9.83 -18.58
N GLU A 375 1.20 10.93 -19.29
CA GLU A 375 1.99 12.05 -18.78
C GLU A 375 1.33 12.72 -17.56
N TYR A 376 0.01 12.96 -17.59
CA TYR A 376 -0.71 13.52 -16.45
C TYR A 376 -0.73 12.56 -15.26
N PHE A 377 -1.01 11.28 -15.51
CA PHE A 377 -1.00 10.25 -14.47
C PHE A 377 0.38 10.13 -13.81
N CYS A 378 1.45 10.14 -14.60
CA CYS A 378 2.81 10.03 -14.10
C CYS A 378 3.14 11.16 -13.10
N LYS A 379 2.73 12.41 -13.37
CA LYS A 379 2.98 13.55 -12.47
C LYS A 379 2.37 13.35 -11.09
N VAL A 380 1.19 12.73 -11.00
CA VAL A 380 0.46 12.53 -9.74
C VAL A 380 0.71 11.19 -9.07
N TRP A 381 1.56 10.32 -9.61
CA TRP A 381 1.76 8.97 -9.08
C TRP A 381 2.03 8.92 -7.56
N TYR A 382 2.90 9.80 -7.05
CA TYR A 382 3.18 9.89 -5.61
C TYR A 382 2.08 10.63 -4.84
N LEU A 383 1.34 11.51 -5.52
CA LEU A 383 0.37 12.45 -4.96
C LEU A 383 -1.08 11.94 -4.99
N ILE A 384 -1.39 10.85 -5.69
CA ILE A 384 -2.75 10.31 -5.82
C ILE A 384 -3.37 9.89 -4.48
N ASP A 385 -2.52 9.54 -3.52
CA ASP A 385 -2.92 9.18 -2.17
C ASP A 385 -3.05 10.41 -1.26
N PRO A 386 -2.04 11.31 -1.16
CA PRO A 386 -2.18 12.51 -0.35
C PRO A 386 -3.21 13.47 -0.96
N HIS A 387 -3.06 13.87 -2.22
CA HIS A 387 -3.87 14.90 -2.87
C HIS A 387 -4.76 14.27 -3.93
N PRO A 388 -5.76 13.45 -3.54
CA PRO A 388 -6.48 12.61 -4.48
C PRO A 388 -7.32 13.40 -5.46
N TYR A 389 -7.83 14.57 -5.09
CA TYR A 389 -8.77 15.35 -5.89
C TYR A 389 -8.14 16.57 -6.56
N GLU A 390 -6.91 16.92 -6.20
CA GLU A 390 -6.20 18.10 -6.74
C GLU A 390 -5.81 17.93 -8.21
N ASN A 391 -5.56 19.07 -8.88
CA ASN A 391 -5.11 19.11 -10.27
C ASN A 391 -3.64 18.66 -10.39
N PRO A 392 -3.30 17.76 -11.33
CA PRO A 392 -1.92 17.32 -11.60
C PRO A 392 -0.89 18.41 -11.91
N ASN A 393 -1.34 19.58 -12.38
CA ASN A 393 -0.48 20.66 -12.81
C ASN A 393 -0.26 21.72 -11.72
N ARG A 394 -0.94 21.60 -10.58
CA ARG A 394 -0.78 22.51 -9.44
C ARG A 394 0.61 22.30 -8.83
N GLY A 395 1.47 23.32 -8.80
CA GLY A 395 2.89 23.13 -8.47
C GLY A 395 3.19 22.89 -6.99
N ASP A 396 2.41 23.49 -6.10
CA ASP A 396 2.61 23.52 -4.64
C ASP A 396 2.48 22.14 -3.99
N ILE A 397 1.54 21.31 -4.47
CA ILE A 397 1.34 19.93 -4.00
C ILE A 397 2.58 19.04 -4.24
N HIS A 398 3.48 19.42 -5.15
CA HIS A 398 4.71 18.68 -5.43
C HIS A 398 5.88 19.06 -4.51
N GLU A 399 5.84 20.20 -3.82
CA GLU A 399 6.96 20.65 -2.97
C GLU A 399 7.25 19.63 -1.85
N HIS A 400 6.18 19.07 -1.27
CA HIS A 400 6.25 18.17 -0.12
C HIS A 400 6.08 16.69 -0.49
N VAL A 401 6.26 16.33 -1.77
CA VAL A 401 6.06 14.94 -2.26
C VAL A 401 6.92 13.90 -1.53
N TYR A 402 8.09 14.28 -1.02
CA TYR A 402 8.99 13.40 -0.28
C TYR A 402 8.38 12.83 1.01
N TRP A 403 7.43 13.54 1.62
CA TRP A 403 6.69 13.06 2.79
C TRP A 403 5.88 11.80 2.51
N THR A 404 5.57 11.50 1.25
CA THR A 404 4.77 10.32 0.86
C THR A 404 5.49 8.99 1.11
N ILE A 405 6.82 9.00 1.19
CA ILE A 405 7.64 7.80 1.44
C ILE A 405 8.24 7.75 2.86
N ARG A 406 7.94 8.73 3.73
CA ARG A 406 8.53 8.82 5.09
C ARG A 406 8.44 7.51 5.89
N TYR A 407 7.26 6.88 5.85
CA TYR A 407 6.97 5.71 6.68
C TYR A 407 7.54 4.44 6.05
N ALA A 408 7.76 4.44 4.74
CA ALA A 408 8.47 3.35 4.08
C ALA A 408 9.96 3.38 4.45
N VAL A 409 10.57 4.57 4.42
CA VAL A 409 11.98 4.76 4.84
C VAL A 409 12.14 4.41 6.33
N LEU A 410 11.27 4.95 7.19
CA LEU A 410 11.27 4.62 8.61
C LEU A 410 11.06 3.12 8.84
N GLY A 411 10.10 2.50 8.16
CA GLY A 411 9.80 1.08 8.30
C GLY A 411 10.95 0.17 7.87
N VAL A 412 11.71 0.56 6.83
CA VAL A 412 12.95 -0.15 6.46
C VAL A 412 14.01 0.03 7.55
N CYS A 413 14.21 1.25 8.06
CA CYS A 413 15.19 1.50 9.12
C CYS A 413 14.89 0.66 10.37
N LEU A 414 13.64 0.66 10.82
CA LEU A 414 13.18 -0.16 11.95
C LEU A 414 13.37 -1.66 11.67
N SER A 415 13.05 -2.11 10.46
CA SER A 415 13.29 -3.50 10.07
C SER A 415 14.78 -3.86 10.09
N GLN A 416 15.68 -2.97 9.65
CA GLN A 416 17.12 -3.21 9.70
C GLN A 416 17.65 -3.21 11.14
N ILE A 417 17.05 -2.42 12.05
CA ILE A 417 17.37 -2.48 13.48
C ILE A 417 16.96 -3.84 14.07
N VAL A 418 15.74 -4.31 13.80
CA VAL A 418 15.30 -5.64 14.25
C VAL A 418 16.27 -6.72 13.75
N LEU A 419 16.59 -6.72 12.46
CA LEU A 419 17.49 -7.71 11.87
C LEU A 419 18.94 -7.58 12.40
N GLY A 420 19.40 -6.36 12.68
CA GLY A 420 20.73 -6.13 13.27
C GLY A 420 20.84 -6.62 14.71
N LEU A 421 19.79 -6.45 15.53
CA LEU A 421 19.71 -7.04 16.87
C LEU A 421 19.71 -8.57 16.80
N GLN A 422 19.03 -9.12 15.80
CA GLN A 422 19.02 -10.55 15.55
C GLN A 422 20.40 -11.09 15.13
N ASP A 423 21.18 -10.33 14.35
CA ASP A 423 22.55 -10.69 13.95
C ASP A 423 23.51 -10.78 15.15
N VAL A 424 23.27 -10.03 16.23
CA VAL A 424 24.05 -10.18 17.48
C VAL A 424 23.97 -11.62 17.99
N LYS A 425 22.78 -12.20 18.01
CA LYS A 425 22.59 -13.57 18.49
C LYS A 425 23.06 -14.62 17.49
N LEU A 426 22.76 -14.43 16.21
CA LEU A 426 23.05 -15.41 15.17
C LEU A 426 24.53 -15.46 14.78
N LEU A 427 25.24 -14.34 14.87
CA LEU A 427 26.63 -14.22 14.44
C LEU A 427 27.55 -13.94 15.63
N LEU A 428 27.34 -12.82 16.33
CA LEU A 428 28.28 -12.35 17.36
C LEU A 428 28.39 -13.33 18.54
N MET A 429 27.25 -13.75 19.11
CA MET A 429 27.21 -14.71 20.24
C MET A 429 27.74 -16.09 19.86
N LYS A 430 27.77 -16.42 18.57
CA LYS A 430 28.30 -17.67 18.01
C LYS A 430 29.75 -17.56 17.51
N HIS A 431 30.43 -16.45 17.79
CA HIS A 431 31.82 -16.16 17.41
C HIS A 431 32.08 -15.95 15.90
N PHE A 432 31.05 -15.63 15.11
CA PHE A 432 31.18 -15.21 13.71
C PHE A 432 31.41 -13.68 13.61
N TYR A 433 32.55 -13.21 14.12
CA TYR A 433 32.84 -11.77 14.24
C TYR A 433 32.95 -11.05 12.89
N PHE A 434 33.57 -11.70 11.90
CA PHE A 434 33.74 -11.12 10.57
C PHE A 434 32.40 -10.95 9.86
N GLU A 435 31.58 -12.00 9.87
CA GLU A 435 30.24 -12.00 9.28
C GLU A 435 29.33 -10.98 9.98
N TYR A 436 29.43 -10.86 11.31
CA TYR A 436 28.71 -9.84 12.07
C TYR A 436 29.10 -8.42 11.65
N GLY A 437 30.41 -8.14 11.53
CA GLY A 437 30.91 -6.85 11.05
C GLY A 437 30.39 -6.50 9.65
N MET A 438 30.44 -7.47 8.73
CA MET A 438 29.88 -7.35 7.38
C MET A 438 28.36 -7.08 7.39
N ALA A 439 27.60 -7.80 8.22
CA ALA A 439 26.17 -7.59 8.40
C ALA A 439 25.85 -6.18 8.89
N ALA A 440 26.56 -5.71 9.92
CA ALA A 440 26.39 -4.36 10.45
C ALA A 440 26.68 -3.28 9.39
N ILE A 441 27.78 -3.43 8.63
CA ILE A 441 28.14 -2.49 7.55
C ILE A 441 27.07 -2.49 6.45
N LEU A 442 26.70 -3.65 5.92
CA LEU A 442 25.72 -3.74 4.83
C LEU A 442 24.36 -3.16 5.24
N ARG A 443 23.91 -3.39 6.49
CA ARG A 443 22.64 -2.82 6.97
C ARG A 443 22.71 -1.33 7.23
N PHE A 444 23.64 -0.90 8.08
CA PHE A 444 23.62 0.45 8.66
C PHE A 444 24.48 1.46 7.92
N ALA A 445 25.55 1.02 7.23
CA ALA A 445 26.40 1.92 6.45
C ALA A 445 26.02 1.96 4.96
N ILE A 446 25.29 0.96 4.44
CA ILE A 446 24.89 0.90 3.03
C ILE A 446 23.36 1.04 2.89
N VAL A 447 22.59 0.05 3.36
CA VAL A 447 21.14 0.00 3.10
C VAL A 447 20.41 1.21 3.70
N VAL A 448 20.57 1.46 5.00
CA VAL A 448 19.87 2.56 5.70
C VAL A 448 20.19 3.93 5.06
N PRO A 449 21.48 4.31 4.84
CA PRO A 449 21.82 5.55 4.16
C PRO A 449 21.24 5.66 2.76
N CYS A 450 21.22 4.59 1.96
CA CYS A 450 20.63 4.62 0.62
C CYS A 450 19.15 5.05 0.63
N TYR A 451 18.37 4.58 1.62
CA TYR A 451 16.97 5.00 1.76
C TYR A 451 16.81 6.44 2.24
N PHE A 452 17.69 6.94 3.12
CA PHE A 452 17.72 8.36 3.49
C PHE A 452 18.11 9.25 2.30
N VAL A 453 19.07 8.81 1.47
CA VAL A 453 19.43 9.50 0.23
C VAL A 453 18.26 9.50 -0.74
N ALA A 454 17.49 8.42 -0.85
CA ALA A 454 16.27 8.39 -1.67
C ALA A 454 15.21 9.40 -1.19
N PHE A 455 15.02 9.51 0.12
CA PHE A 455 14.15 10.50 0.74
C PHE A 455 14.60 11.94 0.41
N TYR A 456 15.89 12.21 0.58
CA TYR A 456 16.47 13.52 0.29
C TYR A 456 16.45 13.85 -1.21
N PHE A 457 16.69 12.86 -2.07
CA PHE A 457 16.63 13.04 -3.52
C PHE A 457 15.23 13.43 -3.98
N LEU A 458 14.19 12.79 -3.44
CA LEU A 458 12.80 13.15 -3.73
C LEU A 458 12.43 14.55 -3.20
N TYR A 459 13.02 14.97 -2.06
CA TYR A 459 12.89 16.33 -1.55
C TYR A 459 13.45 17.36 -2.53
N LEU A 460 14.66 17.12 -3.06
CA LEU A 460 15.29 18.00 -4.04
C LEU A 460 14.47 18.07 -5.34
N LEU A 461 13.95 16.93 -5.81
CA LEU A 461 13.10 16.87 -7.01
C LEU A 461 11.80 17.66 -6.84
N GLY A 462 11.10 17.48 -5.70
CA GLY A 462 9.86 18.21 -5.40
C GLY A 462 10.07 19.72 -5.33
N LYS A 463 11.10 20.17 -4.61
CA LYS A 463 11.46 21.60 -4.55
C LYS A 463 11.84 22.16 -5.92
N LYS A 464 12.59 21.41 -6.72
CA LYS A 464 12.98 21.85 -8.06
C LYS A 464 11.77 21.95 -9.00
N TYR A 465 10.83 21.01 -8.91
CA TYR A 465 9.58 21.09 -9.67
C TYR A 465 8.79 22.33 -9.33
N TRP A 466 8.66 22.64 -8.03
CA TRP A 466 8.00 23.86 -7.58
C TRP A 466 8.67 25.13 -8.09
N GLN A 467 10.01 25.21 -8.05
CA GLN A 467 10.77 26.33 -8.59
C GLN A 467 10.57 26.52 -10.10
N VAL A 468 10.56 25.42 -10.87
CA VAL A 468 10.30 25.46 -12.32
C VAL A 468 8.87 25.89 -12.60
N PHE A 469 7.90 25.45 -11.78
CA PHE A 469 6.52 25.88 -11.89
C PHE A 469 6.38 27.40 -11.66
N LEU A 470 6.98 27.95 -10.60
CA LEU A 470 6.96 29.39 -10.32
C LEU A 470 7.60 30.19 -11.47
N ARG A 471 8.68 29.69 -12.08
CA ARG A 471 9.33 30.33 -13.25
C ARG A 471 8.41 30.48 -14.45
N ARG A 472 7.47 29.56 -14.67
CA ARG A 472 6.53 29.65 -15.78
C ARG A 472 5.52 30.79 -15.63
N GLY A 473 5.36 31.32 -14.42
CA GLY A 473 4.50 32.47 -14.14
C GLY A 473 5.25 33.81 -14.05
N MET A 474 6.57 33.84 -14.25
CA MET A 474 7.38 35.05 -14.12
C MET A 474 7.47 35.87 -15.43
N SER A 475 7.78 37.17 -15.30
CA SER A 475 8.08 38.02 -16.45
C SER A 475 9.38 37.57 -17.14
N GLN A 476 9.58 37.93 -18.42
CA GLN A 476 10.80 37.52 -19.14
C GLN A 476 12.10 38.03 -18.48
N MET A 477 12.08 39.22 -17.88
CA MET A 477 13.25 39.78 -17.17
C MET A 477 13.58 38.96 -15.91
N ASP A 478 12.57 38.68 -15.08
CA ASP A 478 12.75 37.89 -13.85
C ASP A 478 13.16 36.45 -14.16
N LEU A 479 12.64 35.90 -15.27
CA LEU A 479 13.03 34.58 -15.76
C LEU A 479 14.51 34.54 -16.14
N HIS A 480 15.01 35.55 -16.85
CA HIS A 480 16.41 35.62 -17.27
C HIS A 480 17.37 35.72 -16.07
N GLU A 481 17.03 36.53 -15.06
CA GLU A 481 17.80 36.63 -13.82
C GLU A 481 17.79 35.32 -13.03
N ALA A 482 16.61 34.69 -12.89
CA ALA A 482 16.47 33.42 -12.18
C ALA A 482 17.24 32.28 -12.87
N VAL A 483 17.26 32.23 -14.20
CA VAL A 483 18.03 31.26 -14.99
C VAL A 483 19.54 31.50 -14.83
N ALA A 484 20.01 32.74 -14.89
CA ALA A 484 21.41 33.08 -14.69
C ALA A 484 21.91 32.69 -13.28
N LYS A 485 21.08 32.93 -12.25
CA LYS A 485 21.37 32.55 -10.86
C LYS A 485 21.43 31.03 -10.67
N ASP A 486 20.59 30.28 -11.38
CA ASP A 486 20.59 28.82 -11.33
C ASP A 486 21.79 28.21 -12.07
N ALA A 487 22.18 28.78 -13.19
CA ALA A 487 23.38 28.40 -13.95
C ALA A 487 24.67 28.59 -13.14
N SER A 488 24.69 29.60 -12.25
CA SER A 488 25.82 29.84 -11.34
C SER A 488 25.94 28.80 -10.21
N ARG A 489 24.87 28.07 -9.87
CA ARG A 489 24.88 27.06 -8.80
C ARG A 489 25.35 25.70 -9.35
N ARG A 490 26.61 25.34 -9.09
CA ARG A 490 27.24 24.05 -9.45
C ARG A 490 26.58 22.79 -8.87
N HIS A 491 25.69 22.90 -7.87
CA HIS A 491 25.11 21.75 -7.14
C HIS A 491 23.63 21.46 -7.43
N THR A 492 23.03 22.09 -8.44
CA THR A 492 21.59 22.01 -8.66
C THR A 492 21.20 20.79 -9.49
N ILE A 493 20.14 20.07 -9.10
CA ILE A 493 19.52 19.03 -9.93
C ILE A 493 19.23 19.62 -11.31
N LYS A 494 19.63 18.89 -12.37
CA LYS A 494 19.40 19.29 -13.77
C LYS A 494 17.90 19.49 -14.00
N THR A 495 17.51 20.63 -14.56
CA THR A 495 16.11 20.96 -14.90
C THR A 495 15.46 19.89 -15.76
N GLN A 496 16.22 19.27 -16.66
CA GLN A 496 15.81 18.14 -17.50
C GLN A 496 15.22 16.96 -16.71
N TRP A 497 15.65 16.72 -15.47
CA TRP A 497 15.17 15.61 -14.64
C TRP A 497 13.77 15.81 -14.09
N VAL A 498 13.24 17.03 -14.24
CA VAL A 498 11.99 17.51 -13.67
C VAL A 498 11.03 18.00 -14.75
N GLU A 499 11.57 18.50 -15.88
CA GLU A 499 10.81 18.96 -17.05
C GLU A 499 10.42 17.85 -18.02
N SER A 500 10.89 16.61 -17.79
CA SER A 500 10.53 15.48 -18.65
C SER A 500 9.02 15.26 -18.71
N LYS A 501 8.52 14.73 -19.83
CA LYS A 501 7.13 14.27 -20.00
C LYS A 501 6.84 13.21 -18.92
N GLY A 502 6.07 13.58 -17.89
CA GLY A 502 5.87 12.80 -16.65
C GLY A 502 6.50 13.40 -15.37
N GLY A 503 7.13 14.57 -15.44
CA GLY A 503 7.70 15.31 -14.33
C GLY A 503 8.99 14.71 -13.77
N TYR A 504 9.15 14.76 -12.45
CA TYR A 504 10.28 14.17 -11.72
C TYR A 504 10.11 12.68 -11.42
N VAL A 505 8.93 12.10 -11.71
CA VAL A 505 8.59 10.74 -11.28
C VAL A 505 9.48 9.70 -11.93
N ARG A 506 9.80 9.84 -13.23
CA ARG A 506 10.73 8.93 -13.90
C ARG A 506 12.10 8.89 -13.22
N SER A 507 12.66 10.07 -12.93
CA SER A 507 13.94 10.21 -12.24
C SER A 507 13.90 9.58 -10.84
N ALA A 508 12.81 9.81 -10.10
CA ALA A 508 12.58 9.20 -8.79
C ALA A 508 12.50 7.68 -8.87
N GLN A 509 11.77 7.12 -9.85
CA GLN A 509 11.61 5.67 -10.03
C GLN A 509 12.93 5.00 -10.37
N VAL A 510 13.74 5.58 -11.27
CA VAL A 510 15.08 5.05 -11.60
C VAL A 510 15.97 5.03 -10.36
N PHE A 511 16.00 6.11 -9.59
CA PHE A 511 16.78 6.16 -8.35
C PHE A 511 16.27 5.15 -7.32
N SER A 512 14.95 5.02 -7.16
CA SER A 512 14.33 4.02 -6.29
C SER A 512 14.71 2.59 -6.69
N VAL A 513 14.80 2.28 -7.98
CA VAL A 513 15.28 0.96 -8.48
C VAL A 513 16.71 0.71 -8.04
N VAL A 514 17.61 1.69 -8.17
CA VAL A 514 19.01 1.54 -7.74
C VAL A 514 19.10 1.25 -6.25
N VAL A 515 18.35 1.99 -5.42
CA VAL A 515 18.32 1.79 -3.96
C VAL A 515 17.80 0.40 -3.59
N VAL A 516 16.70 -0.04 -4.22
CA VAL A 516 16.16 -1.39 -4.02
C VAL A 516 17.14 -2.47 -4.49
N ALA A 517 17.81 -2.27 -5.62
CA ALA A 517 18.82 -3.20 -6.12
C ALA A 517 20.00 -3.31 -5.16
N ILE A 518 20.52 -2.19 -4.63
CA ILE A 518 21.57 -2.19 -3.59
C ILE A 518 21.10 -2.97 -2.36
N HIS A 519 19.86 -2.77 -1.91
CA HIS A 519 19.30 -3.49 -0.77
C HIS A 519 19.22 -5.00 -1.02
N VAL A 520 18.64 -5.43 -2.14
CA VAL A 520 18.52 -6.84 -2.49
C VAL A 520 19.92 -7.47 -2.65
N CYS A 521 20.82 -6.83 -3.39
CA CYS A 521 22.20 -7.30 -3.54
C CYS A 521 22.92 -7.42 -2.19
N SER A 522 22.73 -6.46 -1.27
CA SER A 522 23.30 -6.53 0.07
C SER A 522 22.79 -7.74 0.85
N MET A 523 21.48 -8.02 0.79
CA MET A 523 20.91 -9.23 1.43
C MET A 523 21.38 -10.51 0.75
N MET A 524 21.58 -10.51 -0.57
CA MET A 524 22.14 -11.65 -1.31
C MET A 524 23.59 -11.92 -0.91
N VAL A 525 24.43 -10.89 -0.81
CA VAL A 525 25.81 -11.01 -0.34
C VAL A 525 25.85 -11.57 1.08
N LEU A 526 24.97 -11.10 1.97
CA LEU A 526 24.86 -11.65 3.33
C LEU A 526 24.45 -13.12 3.31
N LEU A 527 23.46 -13.51 2.51
CA LEU A 527 23.06 -14.91 2.41
C LEU A 527 24.22 -15.79 1.94
N LEU A 528 24.95 -15.38 0.90
CA LEU A 528 26.04 -16.17 0.34
C LEU A 528 27.21 -16.27 1.32
N GLN A 529 27.60 -15.15 1.94
CA GLN A 529 28.72 -15.12 2.88
C GLN A 529 28.40 -15.85 4.18
N VAL A 530 27.25 -15.55 4.81
CA VAL A 530 26.83 -16.23 6.04
C VAL A 530 26.50 -17.68 5.76
N GLY A 531 25.90 -17.99 4.60
CA GLY A 531 25.69 -19.36 4.16
C GLY A 531 27.00 -20.14 4.11
N ARG A 532 28.01 -19.60 3.43
CA ARG A 532 29.35 -20.21 3.39
C ARG A 532 29.92 -20.40 4.79
N ALA A 533 29.84 -19.39 5.67
CA ALA A 533 30.33 -19.49 7.04
C ALA A 533 29.59 -20.56 7.86
N PHE A 534 28.26 -20.60 7.81
CA PHE A 534 27.44 -21.57 8.55
C PHE A 534 27.64 -23.02 8.09
N MET A 535 28.15 -23.20 6.87
CA MET A 535 28.40 -24.52 6.28
C MET A 535 29.86 -24.99 6.44
N HIS A 536 30.83 -24.08 6.38
CA HIS A 536 32.27 -24.43 6.40
C HIS A 536 33.03 -24.01 7.65
N ASN A 537 32.62 -22.93 8.32
CA ASN A 537 33.33 -22.40 9.47
C ASN A 537 32.63 -22.91 10.74
N TYR A 538 33.15 -23.99 11.30
CA TYR A 538 32.64 -24.54 12.56
C TYR A 538 33.21 -23.74 13.75
N THR A 539 32.34 -23.37 14.66
CA THR A 539 32.72 -22.76 15.95
C THR A 539 32.30 -23.68 17.09
N ASP A 540 32.86 -23.51 18.28
CA ASP A 540 32.49 -24.30 19.46
C ASP A 540 30.99 -24.23 19.78
N LYS A 541 30.36 -23.10 19.41
CA LYS A 541 28.92 -22.84 19.58
C LYS A 541 28.07 -23.25 18.37
N GLN A 542 28.68 -23.60 17.24
CA GLN A 542 28.02 -24.18 16.07
C GLN A 542 28.88 -25.30 15.48
N PRO A 543 28.94 -26.47 16.13
CA PRO A 543 29.80 -27.58 15.72
C PRO A 543 29.26 -28.35 14.49
N LYS A 544 28.08 -27.99 13.97
CA LYS A 544 27.40 -28.69 12.87
C LYS A 544 26.85 -27.70 11.84
N PRO A 545 26.79 -28.09 10.55
CA PRO A 545 26.27 -27.23 9.49
C PRO A 545 24.78 -26.94 9.65
N SER A 546 24.38 -25.71 9.33
CA SER A 546 22.99 -25.24 9.41
C SER A 546 22.58 -24.47 8.14
N LYS A 547 21.30 -24.60 7.74
CA LYS A 547 20.77 -23.87 6.58
C LYS A 547 20.62 -22.37 6.92
N PRO A 548 21.05 -21.43 6.06
CA PRO A 548 20.92 -20.00 6.29
C PRO A 548 19.50 -19.45 5.96
N ASN A 549 18.45 -20.20 6.32
CA ASN A 549 17.06 -19.91 5.94
C ASN A 549 16.58 -18.52 6.42
N VAL A 550 17.11 -18.04 7.54
CA VAL A 550 16.78 -16.71 8.08
C VAL A 550 17.28 -15.58 7.18
N TYR A 551 18.52 -15.68 6.68
CA TYR A 551 19.06 -14.71 5.74
C TYR A 551 18.35 -14.79 4.39
N PHE A 552 17.91 -15.99 4.00
CA PHE A 552 17.09 -16.18 2.80
C PHE A 552 15.72 -15.50 2.94
N MET A 553 15.07 -15.58 4.12
CA MET A 553 13.86 -14.77 4.39
C MET A 553 14.12 -13.27 4.27
N GLY A 554 15.31 -12.80 4.66
CA GLY A 554 15.76 -11.42 4.43
C GLY A 554 15.76 -11.04 2.94
N VAL A 555 16.29 -11.92 2.08
CA VAL A 555 16.27 -11.75 0.62
C VAL A 555 14.84 -11.74 0.07
N LEU A 556 13.99 -12.68 0.50
CA LEU A 556 12.58 -12.72 0.10
C LEU A 556 11.85 -11.42 0.47
N ASN A 557 12.05 -10.93 1.69
CA ASN A 557 11.46 -9.67 2.15
C ASN A 557 11.98 -8.46 1.39
N ALA A 558 13.27 -8.42 1.04
CA ALA A 558 13.86 -7.33 0.26
C ALA A 558 13.31 -7.27 -1.17
N ILE A 559 13.14 -8.43 -1.84
CA ILE A 559 12.52 -8.51 -3.17
C ILE A 559 11.05 -8.11 -3.10
N LEU A 560 10.31 -8.65 -2.12
CA LEU A 560 8.89 -8.35 -1.97
C LEU A 560 8.65 -6.88 -1.59
N PHE A 561 9.59 -6.22 -0.92
CA PHE A 561 9.51 -4.79 -0.62
C PHE A 561 9.38 -3.94 -1.88
N ALA A 562 10.01 -4.33 -2.99
CA ALA A 562 9.89 -3.64 -4.28
C ALA A 562 8.48 -3.69 -4.86
N HIS A 563 7.71 -4.73 -4.51
CA HIS A 563 6.36 -4.99 -5.01
C HIS A 563 5.25 -4.50 -4.07
N ARG A 564 5.59 -4.10 -2.83
CA ARG A 564 4.63 -3.57 -1.86
C ARG A 564 4.49 -2.05 -2.01
N SER A 565 3.27 -1.54 -1.79
CA SER A 565 2.90 -0.10 -1.89
C SER A 565 3.74 0.89 -1.08
N GLY A 566 4.57 0.41 -0.15
CA GLY A 566 5.34 1.22 0.79
C GLY A 566 6.16 2.31 0.10
N PHE A 567 7.11 1.88 -0.74
CA PHE A 567 8.07 2.77 -1.41
C PHE A 567 7.54 3.36 -2.73
N LYS A 568 6.29 3.04 -3.09
CA LYS A 568 5.58 3.50 -4.29
C LYS A 568 6.38 3.31 -5.59
N LEU A 569 7.05 2.16 -5.72
CA LEU A 569 7.69 1.76 -6.96
C LEU A 569 6.62 1.29 -7.95
N ARG A 570 6.69 1.72 -9.22
CA ARG A 570 5.78 1.30 -10.28
C ARG A 570 6.01 -0.16 -10.65
N PHE A 571 4.94 -0.86 -11.05
CA PHE A 571 4.94 -2.28 -11.37
C PHE A 571 6.01 -2.65 -12.39
N VAL A 572 6.10 -1.92 -13.51
CA VAL A 572 7.07 -2.22 -14.58
C VAL A 572 8.51 -2.13 -14.09
N TYR A 573 8.82 -1.13 -13.25
CA TYR A 573 10.16 -0.94 -12.69
C TYR A 573 10.48 -2.02 -11.65
N GLY A 574 9.53 -2.31 -10.76
CA GLY A 574 9.66 -3.39 -9.77
C GLY A 574 9.87 -4.74 -10.43
N PHE A 575 8.96 -5.15 -11.32
CA PHE A 575 9.01 -6.43 -12.02
C PHE A 575 10.30 -6.64 -12.81
N ARG A 576 10.72 -5.65 -13.62
CA ARG A 576 11.95 -5.77 -14.44
C ARG A 576 13.19 -5.85 -13.55
N SER A 577 13.30 -4.97 -12.55
CA SER A 577 14.48 -4.93 -11.68
C SER A 577 14.61 -6.19 -10.82
N THR A 578 13.54 -6.66 -10.19
CA THR A 578 13.60 -7.87 -9.37
C THR A 578 13.81 -9.13 -10.21
N SER A 579 13.28 -9.19 -11.44
CA SER A 579 13.56 -10.31 -12.37
C SER A 579 15.06 -10.41 -12.69
N VAL A 580 15.72 -9.27 -12.99
CA VAL A 580 17.17 -9.25 -13.22
C VAL A 580 17.94 -9.69 -11.97
N LEU A 581 17.53 -9.22 -10.78
CA LEU A 581 18.16 -9.60 -9.51
C LEU A 581 17.99 -11.09 -9.20
N ILE A 582 16.86 -11.70 -9.56
CA ILE A 582 16.63 -13.14 -9.41
C ILE A 582 17.53 -13.94 -10.37
N VAL A 583 17.71 -13.50 -11.62
CA VAL A 583 18.65 -14.15 -12.55
C VAL A 583 20.08 -14.06 -12.02
N LEU A 584 20.49 -12.90 -11.52
CA LEU A 584 21.80 -12.74 -10.85
C LEU A 584 21.91 -13.65 -9.62
N PHE A 585 20.86 -13.77 -8.82
CA PHE A 585 20.83 -14.68 -7.70
C PHE A 585 21.06 -16.11 -8.14
N ILE A 586 20.32 -16.59 -9.14
CA ILE A 586 20.44 -17.96 -9.65
C ILE A 586 21.90 -18.23 -10.06
N PHE A 587 22.50 -17.29 -10.80
CA PHE A 587 23.89 -17.40 -11.23
C PHE A 587 24.87 -17.50 -10.05
N PHE A 588 24.79 -16.63 -9.04
CA PHE A 588 25.72 -16.71 -7.90
C PHE A 588 25.42 -17.88 -6.97
N ALA A 589 24.14 -18.20 -6.75
CA ALA A 589 23.71 -19.30 -5.89
C ALA A 589 24.12 -20.67 -6.45
N SER A 590 24.03 -20.89 -7.76
CA SER A 590 24.47 -22.13 -8.40
C SER A 590 25.98 -22.38 -8.34
N HIS A 591 26.78 -21.40 -7.92
CA HIS A 591 28.21 -21.59 -7.70
C HIS A 591 28.57 -21.68 -6.22
N ASN A 592 27.70 -21.17 -5.32
CA ASN A 592 28.04 -20.96 -3.92
C ASN A 592 27.11 -21.67 -2.92
N LEU A 593 26.03 -22.33 -3.35
CA LEU A 593 25.05 -23.00 -2.49
C LEU A 593 24.84 -24.49 -2.89
N HIS A 594 25.94 -25.23 -3.01
CA HIS A 594 25.98 -26.67 -3.31
C HIS A 594 26.86 -27.42 -2.30
N PHE A 595 26.26 -28.10 -1.32
CA PHE A 595 27.02 -28.77 -0.26
C PHE A 595 26.30 -30.00 0.27
N ASP A 596 27.01 -31.04 0.71
CA ASP A 596 26.43 -32.18 1.44
C ASP A 596 25.95 -31.72 2.85
N PRO A 597 24.70 -32.00 3.28
CA PRO A 597 23.65 -32.84 2.69
C PRO A 597 22.57 -32.11 1.87
N TRP A 598 22.80 -30.86 1.48
CA TRP A 598 21.89 -30.01 0.69
C TRP A 598 22.47 -29.64 -0.68
N GLU A 599 22.75 -30.65 -1.51
CA GLU A 599 23.40 -30.49 -2.83
C GLU A 599 22.63 -29.55 -3.78
N TYR A 600 21.31 -29.43 -3.60
CA TYR A 600 20.42 -28.63 -4.45
C TYR A 600 19.77 -27.44 -3.70
N LEU A 601 20.45 -26.90 -2.67
CA LEU A 601 19.90 -25.79 -1.88
C LEU A 601 19.62 -24.55 -2.74
N TRP A 602 20.48 -24.24 -3.71
CA TRP A 602 20.26 -23.14 -4.65
C TRP A 602 18.97 -23.30 -5.46
N LEU A 603 18.60 -24.54 -5.84
CA LEU A 603 17.42 -24.85 -6.64
C LEU A 603 16.16 -24.69 -5.79
N GLU A 604 16.19 -25.17 -4.54
CA GLU A 604 15.13 -24.97 -3.54
C GLU A 604 14.85 -23.46 -3.35
N TYR A 605 15.89 -22.66 -3.12
CA TYR A 605 15.77 -21.21 -2.96
C TYR A 605 15.31 -20.50 -4.24
N THR A 606 15.75 -20.97 -5.41
CA THR A 606 15.29 -20.45 -6.70
C THR A 606 13.79 -20.67 -6.88
N GLY A 607 13.27 -21.86 -6.54
CA GLY A 607 11.83 -22.15 -6.59
C GLY A 607 11.01 -21.19 -5.72
N PHE A 608 11.47 -20.93 -4.50
CA PHE A 608 10.82 -19.95 -3.60
C PHE A 608 10.87 -18.51 -4.13
N LEU A 609 11.99 -18.11 -4.75
CA LEU A 609 12.13 -16.78 -5.35
C LEU A 609 11.23 -16.59 -6.56
N ILE A 610 11.12 -17.59 -7.44
CA ILE A 610 10.23 -17.53 -8.60
C ILE A 610 8.78 -17.42 -8.13
N CYS A 611 8.36 -18.24 -7.15
CA CYS A 611 7.02 -18.15 -6.58
C CYS A 611 6.75 -16.76 -5.96
N THR A 612 7.70 -16.25 -5.18
CA THR A 612 7.62 -14.91 -4.57
C THR A 612 7.54 -13.81 -5.61
N GLN A 613 8.26 -13.93 -6.73
CA GLN A 613 8.23 -12.97 -7.83
C GLN A 613 6.89 -12.97 -8.56
N VAL A 614 6.32 -14.14 -8.84
CA VAL A 614 4.99 -14.26 -9.47
C VAL A 614 3.93 -13.63 -8.57
N LEU A 615 3.94 -13.96 -7.28
CA LEU A 615 2.99 -13.39 -6.31
C LEU A 615 3.21 -11.88 -6.11
N GLY A 616 4.46 -11.43 -6.01
CA GLY A 616 4.82 -10.01 -5.90
C GLY A 616 4.39 -9.21 -7.14
N MET A 617 4.58 -9.76 -8.33
CA MET A 617 4.13 -9.20 -9.61
C MET A 617 2.61 -8.98 -9.61
N MET A 618 1.83 -9.95 -9.12
CA MET A 618 0.36 -9.81 -9.05
C MET A 618 -0.07 -8.67 -8.11
N ILE A 619 0.64 -8.47 -6.99
CA ILE A 619 0.39 -7.39 -6.03
C ILE A 619 0.67 -6.02 -6.66
N SER A 620 1.85 -5.84 -7.25
CA SER A 620 2.25 -4.56 -7.82
C SER A 620 1.43 -4.21 -9.06
N HIS A 621 1.09 -5.21 -9.88
CA HIS A 621 0.17 -5.04 -11.02
C HIS A 621 -1.21 -4.56 -10.57
N GLU A 622 -1.78 -5.16 -9.52
CA GLU A 622 -3.06 -4.70 -8.98
C GLU A 622 -3.01 -3.27 -8.49
N GLU A 623 -1.99 -2.94 -7.72
CA GLU A 623 -1.86 -1.61 -7.16
C GLU A 623 -1.77 -0.53 -8.25
N GLU A 624 -1.00 -0.79 -9.31
CA GLU A 624 -0.91 0.11 -10.46
C GLU A 624 -2.24 0.21 -11.21
N SER A 625 -2.93 -0.91 -11.48
CA SER A 625 -4.28 -0.92 -12.07
C SER A 625 -5.29 -0.13 -11.21
N LEU A 626 -5.31 -0.32 -9.89
CA LEU A 626 -6.22 0.38 -8.98
C LEU A 626 -6.02 1.90 -8.97
N ARG A 627 -4.77 2.36 -9.00
CA ARG A 627 -4.43 3.80 -9.05
C ARG A 627 -4.79 4.41 -10.40
N ARG A 628 -4.61 3.67 -11.50
CA ARG A 628 -5.00 4.13 -12.84
C ARG A 628 -6.52 4.23 -12.98
N ASN A 629 -7.22 3.21 -12.49
CA ASN A 629 -8.68 3.19 -12.47
C ASN A 629 -9.21 4.33 -11.59
N PHE A 630 -8.61 4.55 -10.40
CA PHE A 630 -8.94 5.71 -9.56
C PHE A 630 -8.77 7.03 -10.32
N PHE A 631 -7.66 7.20 -11.05
CA PHE A 631 -7.38 8.42 -11.80
C PHE A 631 -8.44 8.71 -12.87
N ILE A 632 -8.87 7.69 -13.63
CA ILE A 632 -9.94 7.82 -14.63
C ILE A 632 -11.28 8.16 -13.96
N LEU A 633 -11.71 7.33 -13.00
CA LEU A 633 -12.99 7.48 -12.30
C LEU A 633 -13.10 8.86 -11.64
N LYS A 634 -12.04 9.28 -10.95
CA LYS A 634 -11.94 10.61 -10.34
C LYS A 634 -12.12 11.70 -11.39
N SER A 635 -11.40 11.63 -12.50
CA SER A 635 -11.40 12.69 -13.52
C SER A 635 -12.79 12.89 -14.12
N ILE A 636 -13.48 11.80 -14.45
CA ILE A 636 -14.84 11.85 -15.00
C ILE A 636 -15.85 12.32 -13.95
N ARG A 637 -15.80 11.77 -12.73
CA ARG A 637 -16.73 12.17 -11.67
C ARG A 637 -16.57 13.62 -11.24
N ILE A 638 -15.37 14.19 -11.34
CA ILE A 638 -15.17 15.63 -11.08
C ILE A 638 -15.88 16.49 -12.13
N LEU A 639 -15.88 16.09 -13.41
CA LEU A 639 -16.60 16.82 -14.46
C LEU A 639 -18.12 16.73 -14.29
N GLU A 640 -18.65 15.55 -13.98
CA GLU A 640 -20.08 15.40 -13.64
C GLU A 640 -20.45 16.21 -12.40
N PHE A 641 -19.55 16.28 -11.43
CA PHE A 641 -19.75 17.11 -10.26
C PHE A 641 -19.74 18.59 -10.61
N GLU A 642 -18.86 19.03 -11.52
CA GLU A 642 -18.82 20.41 -12.03
C GLU A 642 -20.17 20.81 -12.64
N THR A 643 -20.74 19.97 -13.51
CA THR A 643 -22.04 20.24 -14.16
C THR A 643 -23.19 20.23 -13.14
N TRP A 644 -23.23 19.23 -12.25
CA TRP A 644 -24.22 19.15 -11.19
C TRP A 644 -24.13 20.36 -10.23
N PHE A 645 -22.93 20.71 -9.80
CA PHE A 645 -22.68 21.80 -8.85
C PHE A 645 -23.08 23.15 -9.45
N ALA A 646 -22.80 23.38 -10.74
CA ALA A 646 -23.30 24.54 -11.46
C ALA A 646 -24.84 24.62 -11.46
N GLY A 647 -25.52 23.49 -11.71
CA GLY A 647 -26.98 23.38 -11.63
C GLY A 647 -27.52 23.71 -10.22
N VAL A 648 -26.90 23.16 -9.18
CA VAL A 648 -27.26 23.45 -7.78
C VAL A 648 -27.08 24.93 -7.45
N LEU A 649 -26.00 25.57 -7.92
CA LEU A 649 -25.78 27.00 -7.71
C LEU A 649 -26.87 27.84 -8.37
N VAL A 650 -27.33 27.48 -9.57
CA VAL A 650 -28.47 28.15 -10.24
C VAL A 650 -29.74 28.01 -9.41
N ILE A 651 -30.04 26.80 -8.93
CA ILE A 651 -31.22 26.55 -8.07
C ILE A 651 -31.11 27.33 -6.77
N GLN A 652 -29.96 27.32 -6.08
CA GLN A 652 -29.75 28.10 -4.87
C GLN A 652 -29.92 29.59 -5.12
N LYS A 653 -29.41 30.13 -6.24
CA LYS A 653 -29.63 31.54 -6.62
C LYS A 653 -31.12 31.82 -6.83
N ARG A 654 -31.88 30.93 -7.48
CA ARG A 654 -33.34 31.05 -7.65
C ARG A 654 -34.08 31.00 -6.31
N VAL A 655 -33.74 30.06 -5.44
CA VAL A 655 -34.32 29.94 -4.09
C VAL A 655 -34.00 31.16 -3.24
N ARG A 656 -32.75 31.66 -3.24
CA ARG A 656 -32.40 32.90 -2.52
C ARG A 656 -33.16 34.10 -3.05
N ARG A 657 -33.32 34.24 -4.37
CA ARG A 657 -34.15 35.29 -4.99
C ARG A 657 -35.62 35.16 -4.59
N PHE A 658 -36.15 33.93 -4.58
CA PHE A 658 -37.51 33.64 -4.13
C PHE A 658 -37.70 33.97 -2.64
N LEU A 659 -36.79 33.55 -1.75
CA LEU A 659 -36.82 33.86 -0.33
C LEU A 659 -36.67 35.35 -0.04
N LYS A 660 -35.81 36.08 -0.77
CA LYS A 660 -35.72 37.54 -0.69
C LYS A 660 -37.05 38.19 -1.08
N ARG A 661 -37.67 37.77 -2.19
CA ARG A 661 -39.00 38.25 -2.65
C ARG A 661 -40.11 37.91 -1.65
N HIS A 662 -40.05 36.74 -1.03
CA HIS A 662 -41.01 36.30 -0.02
C HIS A 662 -40.83 37.07 1.29
N LYS A 663 -39.59 37.30 1.74
CA LYS A 663 -39.27 38.11 2.92
C LYS A 663 -39.64 39.57 2.71
N SER A 664 -39.39 40.14 1.54
CA SER A 664 -39.80 41.51 1.20
C SER A 664 -41.32 41.62 1.11
N ARG A 665 -42.04 40.64 0.55
CA ARG A 665 -43.52 40.56 0.62
C ARG A 665 -44.04 40.44 2.04
N LYS A 666 -43.40 39.62 2.89
CA LYS A 666 -43.78 39.45 4.30
C LYS A 666 -43.49 40.71 5.12
N GLN A 667 -42.38 41.41 4.85
CA GLN A 667 -42.08 42.72 5.45
C GLN A 667 -43.03 43.82 4.97
N LEU A 668 -43.48 43.80 3.71
CA LEU A 668 -44.53 44.69 3.20
C LEU A 668 -45.88 44.42 3.89
N LEU A 669 -46.21 43.16 4.18
CA LEU A 669 -47.42 42.80 4.93
C LEU A 669 -47.32 43.10 6.43
N LEU A 670 -46.11 43.06 7.00
CA LEU A 670 -45.82 43.44 8.39
C LEU A 670 -45.62 44.95 8.59
N GLN A 671 -45.53 45.77 7.53
CA GLN A 671 -45.54 47.23 7.66
C GLN A 671 -46.94 47.79 7.98
N THR A 672 -47.98 46.95 8.03
CA THR A 672 -49.32 47.27 8.55
C THR A 672 -49.52 46.90 10.03
N SER A 673 -48.50 46.37 10.72
CA SER A 673 -48.61 46.08 12.15
C SER A 673 -47.24 46.19 12.85
N THR A 674 -47.16 47.13 13.78
CA THR A 674 -46.01 47.57 14.58
C THR A 674 -45.05 46.49 15.12
N SER A 675 -43.76 46.85 15.04
CA SER A 675 -42.63 46.64 15.98
C SER A 675 -42.43 45.29 16.70
N GLY A 676 -41.25 44.69 16.50
CA GLY A 676 -40.67 43.69 17.41
C GLY A 676 -39.42 43.06 16.82
N GLY A 677 -38.31 43.09 17.56
CA GLY A 677 -36.94 42.87 17.07
C GLY A 677 -36.53 41.42 16.82
N ASP A 678 -35.46 41.26 16.04
CA ASP A 678 -34.79 39.99 15.81
C ASP A 678 -33.34 40.04 16.32
N GLY A 679 -33.03 39.11 17.22
CA GLY A 679 -31.74 38.94 17.86
C GLY A 679 -30.65 38.34 16.96
N PRO A 680 -29.40 38.27 17.46
CA PRO A 680 -28.23 37.95 16.67
C PRO A 680 -28.25 36.50 16.18
N THR A 681 -28.02 36.35 14.87
CA THR A 681 -27.87 35.07 14.18
C THR A 681 -26.64 34.36 14.71
N LYS A 682 -26.82 33.15 15.27
CA LYS A 682 -25.71 32.26 15.64
C LYS A 682 -24.86 31.98 14.40
N PRO A 683 -23.51 32.11 14.48
CA PRO A 683 -22.65 31.70 13.38
C PRO A 683 -22.82 30.20 13.11
N PRO A 684 -22.66 29.76 11.85
CA PRO A 684 -22.75 28.36 11.49
C PRO A 684 -21.75 27.57 12.34
N VAL A 685 -22.24 26.47 12.91
CA VAL A 685 -21.44 25.50 13.66
C VAL A 685 -20.28 25.09 12.76
N ALA A 686 -19.05 25.33 13.22
CA ALA A 686 -17.84 24.94 12.53
C ALA A 686 -17.96 23.48 12.10
N THR A 687 -18.06 23.27 10.79
CA THR A 687 -18.01 21.94 10.19
C THR A 687 -16.74 21.28 10.68
N LYS A 688 -16.89 20.13 11.35
CA LYS A 688 -15.76 19.31 11.81
C LYS A 688 -14.75 19.21 10.68
N SER A 689 -13.49 19.53 10.98
CA SER A 689 -12.39 19.47 10.02
C SER A 689 -12.43 18.13 9.28
N VAL A 690 -12.56 18.22 7.97
CA VAL A 690 -12.57 17.10 7.03
C VAL A 690 -11.36 16.22 7.32
N ALA A 691 -11.60 15.00 7.81
CA ALA A 691 -10.54 14.04 8.04
C ALA A 691 -10.19 13.41 6.69
N HIS A 692 -9.42 14.12 5.87
CA HIS A 692 -8.98 13.66 4.56
C HIS A 692 -8.44 12.22 4.66
N ALA A 693 -8.77 11.36 3.68
CA ALA A 693 -8.30 9.97 3.60
C ALA A 693 -6.77 9.80 3.72
N GLN A 694 -6.00 10.87 3.49
CA GLN A 694 -4.58 11.00 3.89
C GLN A 694 -4.32 10.55 5.33
N ALA A 695 -5.17 10.96 6.26
CA ALA A 695 -5.07 10.65 7.68
C ALA A 695 -5.18 9.15 7.93
N PHE A 696 -5.98 8.42 7.14
CA PHE A 696 -6.14 6.98 7.27
C PHE A 696 -4.91 6.22 6.75
N LEU A 697 -4.39 6.59 5.58
CA LEU A 697 -3.17 5.98 5.01
C LEU A 697 -1.93 6.27 5.88
N ALA A 698 -1.79 7.50 6.36
CA ALA A 698 -0.72 7.89 7.27
C ALA A 698 -0.84 7.15 8.61
N ARG A 699 -2.05 7.01 9.16
CA ARG A 699 -2.32 6.29 10.41
C ARG A 699 -1.98 4.81 10.30
N ALA A 700 -2.39 4.13 9.22
CA ALA A 700 -2.06 2.71 9.02
C ALA A 700 -0.53 2.48 8.95
N SER A 701 0.17 3.37 8.23
CA SER A 701 1.63 3.30 8.11
C SER A 701 2.34 3.59 9.45
N LEU A 702 1.82 4.54 10.22
CA LEU A 702 2.30 4.85 11.57
C LEU A 702 2.08 3.68 12.54
N LEU A 703 0.91 3.03 12.49
CA LEU A 703 0.62 1.84 13.29
C LEU A 703 1.56 0.68 12.92
N GLY A 704 1.87 0.50 11.64
CA GLY A 704 2.90 -0.44 11.21
C GLY A 704 4.27 -0.16 11.82
N CYS A 705 4.70 1.10 11.82
CA CYS A 705 5.96 1.50 12.47
C CYS A 705 5.93 1.25 13.98
N ARG A 706 4.83 1.56 14.66
CA ARG A 706 4.65 1.28 16.10
C ARG A 706 4.70 -0.22 16.41
N ALA A 707 4.12 -1.05 15.56
CA ALA A 707 4.17 -2.50 15.71
C ALA A 707 5.62 -3.03 15.54
N GLN A 708 6.40 -2.46 14.62
CA GLN A 708 7.84 -2.77 14.51
C GLN A 708 8.63 -2.35 15.76
N MET A 709 8.29 -1.22 16.40
CA MET A 709 8.91 -0.83 17.68
C MET A 709 8.66 -1.86 18.79
N ILE A 710 7.46 -2.44 18.83
CA ILE A 710 7.14 -3.53 19.77
C ILE A 710 8.00 -4.76 19.46
N GLN A 711 8.19 -5.10 18.19
CA GLN A 711 9.07 -6.20 17.80
C GLN A 711 10.52 -5.96 18.21
N ILE A 712 11.03 -4.72 18.09
CA ILE A 712 12.36 -4.36 18.58
C ILE A 712 12.45 -4.65 20.08
N ALA A 713 11.45 -4.26 20.88
CA ALA A 713 11.45 -4.54 22.31
C ALA A 713 11.47 -6.05 22.63
N VAL A 714 10.68 -6.85 21.89
CA VAL A 714 10.65 -8.33 22.07
C VAL A 714 11.99 -8.97 21.71
N VAL A 715 12.59 -8.59 20.58
CA VAL A 715 13.90 -9.13 20.16
C VAL A 715 15.00 -8.68 21.10
N LEU A 716 14.99 -7.43 21.54
CA LEU A 716 15.96 -6.92 22.51
C LEU A 716 15.88 -7.71 23.82
N PHE A 717 14.66 -7.98 24.30
CA PHE A 717 14.45 -8.83 25.47
C PHE A 717 15.02 -10.25 25.28
N ASP A 718 14.77 -10.89 24.12
CA ASP A 718 15.32 -12.22 23.82
C ASP A 718 16.85 -12.23 23.75
N VAL A 719 17.46 -11.18 23.18
CA VAL A 719 18.93 -11.03 23.12
C VAL A 719 19.52 -10.86 24.52
N ILE A 720 18.92 -9.99 25.34
CA ILE A 720 19.36 -9.78 26.73
C ILE A 720 19.21 -11.07 27.55
N TYR A 721 18.06 -11.74 27.43
CA TYR A 721 17.82 -13.00 28.13
C TYR A 721 18.83 -14.09 27.71
N SER A 722 19.10 -14.21 26.41
CA SER A 722 20.10 -15.14 25.89
C SER A 722 21.50 -14.80 26.42
N ALA A 723 21.87 -13.51 26.46
CA ALA A 723 23.17 -13.06 26.98
C ALA A 723 23.34 -13.34 28.48
N LEU A 724 22.26 -13.32 29.26
CA LEU A 724 22.28 -13.61 30.70
C LEU A 724 22.28 -15.10 31.03
N THR A 725 21.91 -15.95 30.06
CA THR A 725 21.76 -17.41 30.25
C THR A 725 22.80 -18.24 29.50
N THR A 726 23.66 -17.59 28.70
CA THR A 726 24.84 -18.18 28.05
C THR A 726 26.10 -17.66 28.68
#